data_AF-A0A947ED00-F1
#
_entry.id   AF-A0A947ED00-F1
#
_cell.length_a   1.000
_cell.length_b   1.000
_cell.length_c   1.000
_cell.angle_alpha   90.00
_cell.angle_beta   90.00
_cell.angle_gamma   90.00
#
_symmetry.space_group_name_H-M   'P 1'
#
loop_
_entity.id
_entity.type
_entity.pdbx_description
1 polymer ?
#
loop_
_entity_poly.entity_id
_entity_poly.type
_entity_poly.pdbx_seq_one_letter_code
_entity_poly.pdbx_strand_id
1 'polypeptide(L)'
;VGTIDFDETTVRDINIKVPGWIEAVHVDYLGAEVSAGDPLFEFYSPELYAAQEEFLLAHRNRDQIGADFVPKAAEGAQDMLASARTRLEYFDVTPGQIDALAERGTPAKTMTMYSPFQGVVIAKNANEGLRVDQGTQVYRIADLSKVWGMVTLYEYQLPYVQVGQQAKMTLPYIPGHTFNGEVIYIYPYLDKATRQVNVRLEFDNHDGLLKPGMYANVELENRLAAERVLAPRSAIIDTGERQVAFVSLGDGKFEPRDIRMGIETLEGQVEILDGLRAGEMVVTSGQFLLDSEAKIREGLAKMIRGDLASGQEAVVASAGASELSSLPDDAATALRMLLGDYFTIGDTLAGDSADGLDTHARNVARAVDDMLRVPIPEDSGFWNRHDEAATIRGKALELIEVNDIEAARLVFADLSVALSTLTRATGIPSTYDAEVHELHCPMYREGQGGSIWLQPKGSVRNPFYGAMMLECFDERSVIPVTGATASPSAAEESSEPDAGDADRTAITPATIAIDSAVQLQLDAIHTAYVSFHDLLTKDETDGLRRALEVIAGGAAVFSSAADPDLKAFGERLTTATHGSVDDLESARAVFEQVSTVLMELWAVAPPSTSVAPVVYQVYCPMVKKSWLQTDREVANPYAPYMLRCGSIKGVVAGTAPGGESR
;
A
#
# COMPACT_ATOMS: atom_id res chain seq x y z
N VAL A 1 12.55 -2.86 0.20
CA VAL A 1 11.91 -3.29 -1.07
C VAL A 1 12.49 -2.44 -2.19
N GLY A 2 12.77 -3.04 -3.33
CA GLY A 2 13.27 -2.35 -4.51
C GLY A 2 12.57 -2.83 -5.78
N THR A 3 12.94 -2.24 -6.92
CA THR A 3 12.47 -2.61 -8.25
C THR A 3 13.65 -3.02 -9.14
N ILE A 4 13.42 -3.93 -10.07
CA ILE A 4 14.40 -4.28 -11.09
C ILE A 4 14.25 -3.31 -12.25
N ASP A 5 15.37 -2.83 -12.79
CA ASP A 5 15.41 -1.92 -13.94
C ASP A 5 16.47 -2.38 -14.96
N PHE A 6 16.39 -1.82 -16.16
CA PHE A 6 17.38 -2.03 -17.20
C PHE A 6 18.73 -1.43 -16.78
N ASP A 7 19.83 -2.08 -17.19
CA ASP A 7 21.12 -1.41 -17.20
C ASP A 7 21.12 -0.34 -18.31
N GLU A 8 20.89 0.92 -17.94
CA GLU A 8 20.86 2.05 -18.88
C GLU A 8 22.16 2.15 -19.72
N THR A 9 23.30 1.64 -19.22
CA THR A 9 24.57 1.67 -19.96
C THR A 9 24.61 0.67 -21.11
N THR A 10 23.71 -0.31 -21.13
CA THR A 10 23.56 -1.31 -22.20
C THR A 10 22.38 -1.01 -23.13
N VAL A 11 21.52 -0.05 -22.77
CA VAL A 11 20.41 0.40 -23.63
C VAL A 11 20.95 1.16 -24.83
N ARG A 12 20.44 0.82 -26.01
CA ARG A 12 20.88 1.40 -27.28
C ARG A 12 19.69 1.57 -28.23
N ASP A 13 19.74 2.65 -29.00
CA ASP A 13 18.70 3.02 -29.95
C ASP A 13 19.14 2.79 -31.39
N ILE A 14 18.24 2.26 -32.21
CA ILE A 14 18.40 2.13 -33.66
C ILE A 14 17.65 3.28 -34.33
N ASN A 15 18.41 4.22 -34.88
CA ASN A 15 17.88 5.45 -35.48
C ASN A 15 18.17 5.49 -36.98
N ILE A 16 17.18 5.93 -37.76
CA ILE A 16 17.30 6.06 -39.21
C ILE A 16 18.17 7.26 -39.59
N LYS A 17 19.05 7.08 -40.59
CA LYS A 17 19.99 8.12 -41.04
C LYS A 17 19.51 8.90 -42.25
N VAL A 18 18.53 8.38 -43.00
CA VAL A 18 17.94 9.00 -44.20
C VAL A 18 16.44 8.74 -44.25
N PRO A 19 15.60 9.68 -44.72
CA PRO A 19 14.16 9.46 -44.84
C PRO A 19 13.83 8.31 -45.79
N GLY A 20 12.77 7.57 -45.48
CA GLY A 20 12.35 6.43 -46.29
C GLY A 20 11.12 5.70 -45.73
N TRP A 21 10.90 4.49 -46.22
CA TRP A 21 9.77 3.64 -45.86
C TRP A 21 10.27 2.28 -45.40
N ILE A 22 9.66 1.77 -44.33
CA ILE A 22 9.83 0.40 -43.88
C ILE A 22 8.94 -0.49 -44.74
N GLU A 23 9.52 -1.40 -45.50
CA GLU A 23 8.78 -2.23 -46.48
C GLU A 23 8.43 -3.61 -45.92
N ALA A 24 9.31 -4.19 -45.10
CA ALA A 24 9.05 -5.43 -44.38
C ALA A 24 9.68 -5.37 -42.98
N VAL A 25 9.08 -6.03 -42.00
CA VAL A 25 9.61 -6.10 -40.62
C VAL A 25 9.96 -7.55 -40.28
N HIS A 26 11.20 -7.81 -39.88
CA HIS A 26 11.65 -9.14 -39.46
C HIS A 26 11.49 -9.35 -37.95
N VAL A 27 11.64 -8.28 -37.15
CA VAL A 27 11.43 -8.30 -35.69
C VAL A 27 10.16 -7.53 -35.34
N ASP A 28 9.05 -8.25 -35.21
CA ASP A 28 7.70 -7.69 -35.24
C ASP A 28 7.01 -7.51 -33.86
N TYR A 29 7.63 -7.93 -32.75
CA TYR A 29 7.07 -7.79 -31.39
C TYR A 29 8.07 -7.26 -30.34
N LEU A 30 7.53 -6.69 -29.25
CA LEU A 30 8.30 -6.28 -28.07
C LEU A 30 8.71 -7.50 -27.26
N GLY A 31 9.93 -7.50 -26.72
CA GLY A 31 10.50 -8.64 -26.00
C GLY A 31 11.21 -9.66 -26.89
N ALA A 32 11.28 -9.42 -28.21
CA ALA A 32 12.07 -10.26 -29.11
C ALA A 32 13.56 -10.18 -28.76
N GLU A 33 14.21 -11.33 -28.66
CA GLU A 33 15.67 -11.43 -28.56
C GLU A 33 16.30 -11.25 -29.93
N VAL A 34 17.36 -10.46 -30.00
CA VAL A 34 18.13 -10.20 -31.21
C VAL A 34 19.62 -10.37 -30.92
N SER A 35 20.34 -10.97 -31.85
CA SER A 35 21.80 -11.04 -31.87
C SER A 35 22.39 -9.95 -32.76
N ALA A 36 23.66 -9.63 -32.54
CA ALA A 36 24.38 -8.76 -33.47
C ALA A 36 24.44 -9.43 -34.86
N GLY A 37 23.98 -8.70 -35.89
CA GLY A 37 23.87 -9.18 -37.26
C GLY A 37 22.49 -9.74 -37.63
N ASP A 38 21.52 -9.78 -36.71
CA ASP A 38 20.17 -10.24 -37.05
C ASP A 38 19.42 -9.20 -37.90
N PRO A 39 18.64 -9.63 -38.91
CA PRO A 39 17.86 -8.72 -39.73
C PRO A 39 16.70 -8.12 -38.92
N LEU A 40 16.58 -6.80 -38.90
CA LEU A 40 15.52 -6.10 -38.17
C LEU A 40 14.34 -5.77 -39.07
N PHE A 41 14.60 -5.10 -40.20
CA PHE A 41 13.58 -4.68 -41.17
C PHE A 41 14.20 -4.39 -42.53
N GLU A 42 13.38 -4.39 -43.58
CA GLU A 42 13.74 -3.90 -44.91
C GLU A 42 13.36 -2.43 -45.07
N PHE A 43 14.30 -1.66 -45.60
CA PHE A 43 14.18 -0.21 -45.71
C PHE A 43 14.38 0.26 -47.15
N TYR A 44 13.41 1.03 -47.66
CA TYR A 44 13.51 1.74 -48.91
C TYR A 44 13.74 3.23 -48.66
N SER A 45 14.83 3.78 -49.21
CA SER A 45 15.05 5.22 -49.26
C SER A 45 15.55 5.62 -50.64
N PRO A 46 14.96 6.64 -51.29
CA PRO A 46 15.48 7.19 -52.54
C PRO A 46 16.94 7.67 -52.39
N GLU A 47 17.30 8.21 -51.23
CA GLU A 47 18.66 8.70 -50.95
C GLU A 47 19.64 7.54 -50.79
N LEU A 48 19.22 6.47 -50.12
CA LEU A 48 20.02 5.25 -50.00
C LEU A 48 20.22 4.59 -51.37
N TYR A 49 19.17 4.55 -52.20
CA TYR A 49 19.26 4.04 -53.57
C TYR A 49 20.23 4.86 -54.43
N ALA A 50 20.15 6.20 -54.37
CA ALA A 50 21.08 7.09 -55.07
C ALA A 50 22.53 6.90 -54.59
N ALA A 51 22.75 6.70 -53.28
CA ALA A 51 24.07 6.40 -52.74
C ALA A 51 24.65 5.06 -53.25
N GLN A 52 23.79 4.05 -53.44
CA GLN A 52 24.22 2.79 -54.09
C GLN A 52 24.68 3.01 -55.54
N GLU A 53 23.92 3.80 -56.32
CA GLU A 53 24.30 4.13 -57.71
C GLU A 53 25.62 4.90 -57.79
N GLU A 54 25.83 5.87 -56.90
CA GLU A 54 27.06 6.64 -56.79
C GLU A 54 28.26 5.74 -56.46
N PHE A 55 28.11 4.84 -55.48
CA PHE A 55 29.14 3.85 -55.14
C PHE A 55 29.48 2.94 -56.32
N LEU A 56 28.47 2.40 -57.01
CA LEU A 56 28.68 1.52 -58.17
C LEU A 56 29.32 2.25 -59.36
N LEU A 57 29.03 3.54 -59.55
CA LEU A 57 29.70 4.36 -60.56
C LEU A 57 31.17 4.56 -60.20
N ALA A 58 31.47 4.94 -58.96
CA ALA A 58 32.84 5.10 -58.48
C ALA A 58 33.64 3.79 -58.55
N HIS A 59 33.01 2.66 -58.21
CA HIS A 59 33.62 1.33 -58.29
C HIS A 59 34.02 0.96 -59.71
N ARG A 60 33.11 1.15 -60.68
CA ARG A 60 33.39 0.91 -62.10
C ARG A 60 34.46 1.85 -62.67
N ASN A 61 34.44 3.13 -62.28
CA ASN A 61 35.46 4.09 -62.71
C ASN A 61 36.86 3.68 -62.21
N ARG A 62 36.97 3.20 -60.97
CA ARG A 62 38.21 2.66 -60.39
C ARG A 62 38.69 1.44 -61.17
N ASP A 63 37.79 0.53 -61.57
CA ASP A 63 38.16 -0.67 -62.35
C ASP A 63 38.58 -0.34 -63.79
N GLN A 64 38.02 0.72 -64.38
CA GLN A 64 38.33 1.16 -65.76
C GLN A 64 39.66 1.93 -65.86
N ILE A 65 40.09 2.59 -64.79
CA ILE A 65 41.40 3.24 -64.73
C ILE A 65 42.44 2.15 -64.48
N GLY A 66 42.88 1.50 -65.56
CA GLY A 66 43.95 0.49 -65.53
C GLY A 66 45.27 1.05 -64.98
N ALA A 67 46.16 0.15 -64.58
CA ALA A 67 47.48 0.46 -63.99
C ALA A 67 48.42 1.33 -64.88
N ASP A 68 48.02 1.59 -66.12
CA ASP A 68 48.80 2.32 -67.15
C ASP A 68 48.52 3.84 -67.19
N PHE A 69 47.67 4.38 -66.30
CA PHE A 69 47.30 5.81 -66.28
C PHE A 69 48.09 6.67 -65.27
N VAL A 70 48.08 7.99 -65.48
CA VAL A 70 48.71 9.01 -64.63
C VAL A 70 48.38 8.77 -63.13
N PRO A 71 49.37 8.62 -62.23
CA PRO A 71 49.14 8.25 -60.83
C PRO A 71 48.06 9.07 -60.09
N LYS A 72 47.97 10.37 -60.39
CA LYS A 72 46.96 11.27 -59.81
C LYS A 72 45.52 10.94 -60.19
N ALA A 73 45.28 10.36 -61.37
CA ALA A 73 43.94 9.98 -61.81
C ALA A 73 43.46 8.70 -61.10
N ALA A 74 44.37 7.76 -60.86
CA ALA A 74 44.09 6.56 -60.07
C ALA A 74 43.83 6.90 -58.60
N GLU A 75 44.62 7.80 -58.02
CA GLU A 75 44.43 8.32 -56.65
C GLU A 75 43.05 8.99 -56.49
N GLY A 76 42.69 9.92 -57.38
CA GLY A 76 41.38 10.58 -57.32
C GLY A 76 40.19 9.63 -57.47
N ALA A 77 40.32 8.55 -58.27
CA ALA A 77 39.28 7.54 -58.39
C ALA A 77 39.14 6.66 -57.14
N GLN A 78 40.26 6.36 -56.48
CA GLN A 78 40.26 5.67 -55.18
C GLN A 78 39.61 6.52 -54.10
N ASP A 79 39.93 7.81 -54.04
CA ASP A 79 39.33 8.75 -53.07
C ASP A 79 37.81 8.89 -53.26
N MET A 80 37.34 8.92 -54.51
CA MET A 80 35.91 8.94 -54.82
C MET A 80 35.21 7.65 -54.37
N LEU A 81 35.81 6.49 -54.65
CA LEU A 81 35.27 5.21 -54.20
C LEU A 81 35.23 5.12 -52.67
N ALA A 82 36.31 5.55 -52.00
CA ALA A 82 36.37 5.60 -50.55
C ALA A 82 35.28 6.52 -49.98
N SER A 83 35.09 7.71 -50.56
CA SER A 83 34.05 8.65 -50.13
C SER A 83 32.64 8.09 -50.30
N ALA A 84 32.35 7.44 -51.43
CA ALA A 84 31.06 6.81 -51.68
C ALA A 84 30.81 5.61 -50.73
N ARG A 85 31.86 4.85 -50.41
CA ARG A 85 31.79 3.77 -49.42
C ARG A 85 31.47 4.31 -48.03
N THR A 86 32.22 5.30 -47.54
CA THR A 86 32.00 5.93 -46.24
C THR A 86 30.58 6.47 -46.11
N ARG A 87 30.01 7.00 -47.20
CA ARG A 87 28.63 7.48 -47.21
C ARG A 87 27.61 6.37 -46.94
N LEU A 88 27.79 5.19 -47.53
CA LEU A 88 26.93 4.02 -47.25
C LEU A 88 27.12 3.52 -45.81
N GLU A 89 28.36 3.50 -45.31
CA GLU A 89 28.68 3.13 -43.93
C GLU A 89 28.00 4.09 -42.92
N TYR A 90 27.95 5.39 -43.20
CA TYR A 90 27.23 6.38 -42.39
C TYR A 90 25.70 6.24 -42.44
N PHE A 91 25.17 5.49 -43.40
CA PHE A 91 23.77 5.08 -43.44
C PHE A 91 23.55 3.71 -42.78
N ASP A 92 24.51 3.25 -41.99
CA ASP A 92 24.52 1.97 -41.27
C ASP A 92 24.42 0.75 -42.21
N VAL A 93 24.84 0.90 -43.47
CA VAL A 93 25.04 -0.24 -44.37
C VAL A 93 26.31 -0.96 -43.97
N THR A 94 26.21 -2.25 -43.66
CA THR A 94 27.36 -3.03 -43.20
C THR A 94 28.42 -3.19 -44.29
N PRO A 95 29.72 -3.32 -43.94
CA PRO A 95 30.79 -3.56 -44.92
C PRO A 95 30.50 -4.77 -45.84
N GLY A 96 29.94 -5.85 -45.29
CA GLY A 96 29.56 -7.03 -46.07
C GLY A 96 28.43 -6.76 -47.08
N GLN A 97 27.46 -5.89 -46.74
CA GLN A 97 26.44 -5.47 -47.71
C GLN A 97 27.03 -4.60 -48.84
N ILE A 98 28.01 -3.74 -48.53
CA ILE A 98 28.70 -2.90 -49.52
C ILE A 98 29.52 -3.77 -50.47
N ASP A 99 30.25 -4.75 -49.95
CA ASP A 99 31.03 -5.69 -50.75
C ASP A 99 30.10 -6.54 -51.65
N ALA A 100 28.98 -7.03 -51.11
CA ALA A 100 27.96 -7.72 -51.89
C ALA A 100 27.29 -6.83 -52.96
N LEU A 101 27.16 -5.52 -52.70
CA LEU A 101 26.69 -4.55 -53.69
C LEU A 101 27.71 -4.40 -54.83
N ALA A 102 29.00 -4.31 -54.51
CA ALA A 102 30.08 -4.25 -55.49
C ALA A 102 30.12 -5.50 -56.38
N GLU A 103 30.01 -6.69 -55.78
CA GLU A 103 29.97 -7.96 -56.52
C GLU A 103 28.73 -8.09 -57.41
N ARG A 104 27.56 -7.69 -56.90
CA ARG A 104 26.29 -7.73 -57.65
C ARG A 104 26.28 -6.75 -58.81
N GLY A 105 26.92 -5.59 -58.66
CA GLY A 105 27.03 -4.57 -59.71
C GLY A 105 25.76 -3.78 -60.01
N THR A 106 24.64 -4.04 -59.30
CA THR A 106 23.36 -3.34 -59.48
C THR A 106 22.76 -2.90 -58.14
N PRO A 107 22.16 -1.69 -58.06
CA PRO A 107 21.51 -1.22 -56.83
C PRO A 107 20.26 -2.05 -56.53
N ALA A 108 19.92 -2.16 -55.25
CA ALA A 108 18.70 -2.80 -54.77
C ALA A 108 17.70 -1.75 -54.27
N LYS A 109 16.41 -1.98 -54.52
CA LYS A 109 15.34 -1.08 -54.05
C LYS A 109 15.36 -0.99 -52.51
N THR A 110 15.28 -2.12 -51.83
CA THR A 110 15.33 -2.21 -50.37
C THR A 110 16.71 -2.65 -49.89
N MET A 111 17.09 -2.21 -48.69
CA MET A 111 18.22 -2.75 -47.95
C MET A 111 17.75 -3.25 -46.59
N THR A 112 18.25 -4.41 -46.18
CA THR A 112 18.01 -4.94 -44.84
C THR A 112 18.84 -4.16 -43.83
N MET A 113 18.19 -3.63 -42.80
CA MET A 113 18.85 -3.03 -41.65
C MET A 113 19.08 -4.13 -40.60
N TYR A 114 20.32 -4.27 -40.15
CA TYR A 114 20.74 -5.30 -39.21
C TYR A 114 20.93 -4.73 -37.80
N SER A 115 20.78 -5.56 -36.78
CA SER A 115 21.10 -5.17 -35.40
C SER A 115 22.61 -5.07 -35.22
N PRO A 116 23.17 -3.93 -34.76
CA PRO A 116 24.61 -3.82 -34.50
C PRO A 116 25.04 -4.43 -33.17
N PHE A 117 24.10 -4.80 -32.31
CA PHE A 117 24.36 -5.35 -30.98
C PHE A 117 23.26 -6.35 -30.59
N GLN A 118 23.57 -7.19 -29.59
CA GLN A 118 22.64 -8.18 -29.05
C GLN A 118 21.77 -7.57 -27.95
N GLY A 119 20.61 -8.18 -27.69
CA GLY A 119 19.74 -7.82 -26.57
C GLY A 119 18.27 -8.15 -26.82
N VAL A 120 17.41 -7.53 -26.03
CA VAL A 120 15.95 -7.66 -26.11
C VAL A 120 15.34 -6.35 -26.59
N VAL A 121 14.39 -6.42 -27.52
CA VAL A 121 13.65 -5.26 -28.00
C VAL A 121 12.71 -4.73 -26.92
N ILE A 122 12.98 -3.53 -26.40
CA ILE A 122 12.19 -2.88 -25.35
C ILE A 122 11.34 -1.71 -25.88
N ALA A 123 11.61 -1.23 -27.09
CA ALA A 123 10.68 -0.38 -27.84
C ALA A 123 10.75 -0.72 -29.34
N LYS A 124 9.58 -0.70 -29.99
CA LYS A 124 9.42 -0.98 -31.43
C LYS A 124 8.49 0.07 -32.04
N ASN A 125 9.05 0.90 -32.90
CA ASN A 125 8.32 1.87 -33.73
C ASN A 125 8.35 1.49 -35.21
N ALA A 126 8.82 0.28 -35.54
CA ALA A 126 8.87 -0.24 -36.91
C ALA A 126 7.53 -0.89 -37.29
N ASN A 127 6.86 -0.38 -38.31
CA ASN A 127 5.69 -1.02 -38.91
C ASN A 127 5.82 -1.03 -40.43
N GLU A 128 5.32 -2.08 -41.07
CA GLU A 128 5.32 -2.16 -42.53
C GLU A 128 4.49 -1.03 -43.16
N GLY A 129 5.02 -0.43 -44.22
CA GLY A 129 4.46 0.74 -44.89
C GLY A 129 4.72 2.07 -44.18
N LEU A 130 5.30 2.08 -42.97
CA LEU A 130 5.56 3.30 -42.22
C LEU A 130 6.65 4.13 -42.91
N ARG A 131 6.36 5.41 -43.11
CA ARG A 131 7.38 6.40 -43.47
C ARG A 131 8.10 6.87 -42.21
N VAL A 132 9.42 6.89 -42.27
CA VAL A 132 10.31 7.36 -41.21
C VAL A 132 11.22 8.46 -41.74
N ASP A 133 11.46 9.47 -40.92
CA ASP A 133 12.39 10.56 -41.24
C ASP A 133 13.74 10.33 -40.55
N GLN A 134 14.76 11.09 -40.95
CA GLN A 134 16.07 11.05 -40.31
C GLN A 134 15.97 11.35 -38.81
N GLY A 135 16.66 10.56 -37.98
CA GLY A 135 16.63 10.65 -36.53
C GLY A 135 15.49 9.88 -35.87
N THR A 136 14.55 9.32 -36.64
CA THR A 136 13.47 8.49 -36.09
C THR A 136 14.05 7.26 -35.41
N GLN A 137 13.72 7.06 -34.14
CA GLN A 137 14.04 5.85 -33.39
C GLN A 137 13.07 4.73 -33.77
N VAL A 138 13.59 3.67 -34.38
CA VAL A 138 12.81 2.55 -34.91
C VAL A 138 12.78 1.38 -33.93
N TYR A 139 13.90 1.13 -33.24
CA TYR A 139 13.99 0.16 -32.15
C TYR A 139 14.76 0.75 -30.97
N ARG A 140 14.43 0.28 -29.77
CA ARG A 140 15.31 0.35 -28.59
C ARG A 140 15.56 -1.07 -28.12
N ILE A 141 16.81 -1.42 -27.93
CA ILE A 141 17.25 -2.76 -27.54
C ILE A 141 18.12 -2.61 -26.29
N ALA A 142 17.94 -3.53 -25.33
CA ALA A 142 18.68 -3.57 -24.08
C ALA A 142 19.31 -4.95 -23.86
N ASP A 143 20.57 -5.01 -23.44
CA ASP A 143 21.20 -6.25 -23.02
C ASP A 143 20.74 -6.57 -21.59
N LEU A 144 20.04 -7.69 -21.40
CA LEU A 144 19.50 -8.11 -20.11
C LEU A 144 20.40 -9.09 -19.36
N SER A 145 21.62 -9.35 -19.83
CA SER A 145 22.58 -10.25 -19.16
C SER A 145 22.96 -9.77 -17.77
N LYS A 146 22.84 -8.46 -17.51
CA LYS A 146 22.89 -7.81 -16.21
C LYS A 146 21.68 -6.88 -16.06
N VAL A 147 21.20 -6.74 -14.84
CA VAL A 147 20.09 -5.83 -14.53
C VAL A 147 20.43 -5.02 -13.28
N TRP A 148 19.75 -3.89 -13.13
CA TRP A 148 19.90 -3.06 -11.95
C TRP A 148 18.79 -3.34 -10.95
N GLY A 149 19.14 -3.48 -9.68
CA GLY A 149 18.21 -3.36 -8.57
C GLY A 149 18.19 -1.93 -8.07
N MET A 150 17.06 -1.28 -8.13
CA MET A 150 16.83 0.08 -7.63
C MET A 150 16.20 -0.02 -6.24
N VAL A 151 16.94 0.42 -5.22
CA VAL A 151 16.49 0.41 -3.83
C VAL A 151 16.46 1.84 -3.31
N THR A 152 15.38 2.18 -2.64
CA THR A 152 15.18 3.51 -2.08
C THR A 152 15.38 3.44 -0.57
N LEU A 153 16.29 4.26 -0.05
CA LEU A 153 16.70 4.25 1.36
C LEU A 153 16.41 5.61 1.99
N TYR A 154 16.04 5.61 3.26
CA TYR A 154 15.88 6.84 4.03
C TYR A 154 17.23 7.44 4.42
N GLU A 155 17.25 8.75 4.70
CA GLU A 155 18.47 9.48 5.08
C GLU A 155 19.22 8.83 6.27
N TYR A 156 18.50 8.34 7.28
CA TYR A 156 19.11 7.69 8.45
C TYR A 156 19.76 6.33 8.14
N GLN A 157 19.45 5.72 6.99
CA GLN A 157 20.01 4.44 6.56
C GLN A 157 21.31 4.60 5.77
N LEU A 158 21.56 5.77 5.16
CA LEU A 158 22.73 6.03 4.34
C LEU A 158 24.10 5.78 5.01
N PRO A 159 24.31 6.08 6.31
CA PRO A 159 25.59 5.83 6.96
C PRO A 159 26.04 4.36 6.93
N TYR A 160 25.09 3.46 6.66
CA TYR A 160 25.26 2.01 6.68
C TYR A 160 25.44 1.40 5.29
N VAL A 161 25.50 2.25 4.26
CA VAL A 161 25.50 1.83 2.85
C VAL A 161 26.73 2.40 2.16
N GLN A 162 27.50 1.52 1.52
CA GLN A 162 28.72 1.91 0.80
C GLN A 162 28.78 1.26 -0.57
N VAL A 163 29.42 1.93 -1.52
CA VAL A 163 29.71 1.34 -2.84
C VAL A 163 30.65 0.14 -2.66
N GLY A 164 30.35 -0.96 -3.35
CA GLY A 164 31.02 -2.27 -3.22
C GLY A 164 30.44 -3.18 -2.13
N GLN A 165 29.42 -2.73 -1.40
CA GLN A 165 28.75 -3.56 -0.40
C GLN A 165 27.93 -4.68 -1.06
N GLN A 166 28.02 -5.87 -0.48
CA GLN A 166 27.30 -7.05 -0.96
C GLN A 166 25.81 -6.97 -0.65
N ALA A 167 25.01 -7.44 -1.58
CA ALA A 167 23.57 -7.47 -1.47
C ALA A 167 22.99 -8.82 -1.90
N LYS A 168 21.92 -9.22 -1.23
CA LYS A 168 21.13 -10.39 -1.57
C LYS A 168 19.75 -9.94 -1.99
N MET A 169 19.30 -10.44 -3.13
CA MET A 169 17.98 -10.16 -3.65
C MET A 169 17.14 -11.45 -3.68
N THR A 170 15.90 -11.35 -3.21
CA THR A 170 14.89 -12.41 -3.29
C THR A 170 13.63 -11.86 -3.93
N LEU A 171 12.91 -12.71 -4.67
CA LEU A 171 11.75 -12.29 -5.45
C LEU A 171 10.53 -13.10 -5.04
N PRO A 172 9.38 -12.47 -4.74
CA PRO A 172 8.18 -13.18 -4.31
C PRO A 172 7.69 -14.24 -5.29
N TYR A 173 7.95 -14.06 -6.59
CA TYR A 173 7.50 -14.95 -7.67
C TYR A 173 8.49 -16.07 -8.00
N ILE A 174 9.70 -16.07 -7.41
CA ILE A 174 10.68 -17.17 -7.49
C ILE A 174 11.13 -17.56 -6.07
N PRO A 175 10.25 -18.18 -5.28
CA PRO A 175 10.59 -18.55 -3.91
C PRO A 175 11.76 -19.53 -3.85
N GLY A 176 12.66 -19.33 -2.89
CA GLY A 176 13.83 -20.20 -2.67
C GLY A 176 15.06 -19.87 -3.51
N HIS A 177 14.99 -18.90 -4.43
CA HIS A 177 16.15 -18.41 -5.16
C HIS A 177 16.66 -17.08 -4.59
N THR A 178 17.98 -16.99 -4.43
CA THR A 178 18.67 -15.78 -3.98
C THR A 178 19.67 -15.36 -5.04
N PHE A 179 19.62 -14.09 -5.41
CA PHE A 179 20.54 -13.46 -6.35
C PHE A 179 21.54 -12.63 -5.57
N ASN A 180 22.82 -12.85 -5.82
CA ASN A 180 23.87 -12.04 -5.20
C ASN A 180 24.22 -10.89 -6.14
N GLY A 181 24.40 -9.71 -5.57
CA GLY A 181 24.79 -8.52 -6.28
C GLY A 181 25.57 -7.56 -5.39
N GLU A 182 25.85 -6.38 -5.90
CA GLU A 182 26.61 -5.38 -5.16
C GLU A 182 26.07 -3.97 -5.40
N VAL A 183 26.28 -3.10 -4.42
CA VAL A 183 25.98 -1.67 -4.54
C VAL A 183 27.01 -1.03 -5.47
N ILE A 184 26.58 -0.62 -6.66
CA ILE A 184 27.45 0.01 -7.65
C ILE A 184 27.40 1.54 -7.61
N TYR A 185 26.30 2.11 -7.13
CA TYR A 185 26.12 3.56 -7.13
C TYR A 185 25.11 4.03 -6.08
N ILE A 186 25.45 5.11 -5.38
CA ILE A 186 24.57 5.82 -4.44
C ILE A 186 24.33 7.20 -5.04
N TYR A 187 23.07 7.56 -5.27
CA TYR A 187 22.75 8.83 -5.91
C TYR A 187 23.19 10.01 -5.02
N PRO A 188 23.81 11.07 -5.58
CA PRO A 188 24.37 12.17 -4.80
C PRO A 188 23.31 13.20 -4.34
N TYR A 189 22.04 12.90 -4.55
CA TYR A 189 20.91 13.73 -4.18
C TYR A 189 19.79 12.87 -3.60
N LEU A 190 19.06 13.46 -2.65
CA LEU A 190 17.85 12.89 -2.07
C LEU A 190 16.61 13.52 -2.69
N ASP A 191 15.54 12.74 -2.81
CA ASP A 191 14.23 13.25 -3.16
C ASP A 191 13.72 14.14 -2.02
N LYS A 192 13.44 15.41 -2.32
CA LYS A 192 13.07 16.40 -1.29
C LYS A 192 11.71 16.14 -0.67
N ALA A 193 10.79 15.48 -1.39
CA ALA A 193 9.46 15.17 -0.92
C ALA A 193 9.48 13.92 -0.01
N THR A 194 10.20 12.87 -0.40
CA THR A 194 10.22 11.60 0.36
C THR A 194 11.38 11.49 1.34
N ARG A 195 12.37 12.38 1.27
CA ARG A 195 13.64 12.33 2.03
C ARG A 195 14.39 11.02 1.84
N GLN A 196 14.23 10.41 0.67
CA GLN A 196 14.87 9.16 0.31
C GLN A 196 15.98 9.34 -0.73
N VAL A 197 16.97 8.47 -0.68
CA VAL A 197 18.06 8.36 -1.64
C VAL A 197 17.95 7.04 -2.38
N ASN A 198 18.10 7.11 -3.71
CA ASN A 198 18.16 5.92 -4.53
C ASN A 198 19.57 5.31 -4.52
N VAL A 199 19.61 4.01 -4.38
CA VAL A 199 20.80 3.17 -4.42
C VAL A 199 20.61 2.17 -5.55
N ARG A 200 21.61 2.09 -6.40
CA ARG A 200 21.64 1.20 -7.55
C ARG A 200 22.56 0.02 -7.23
N LEU A 201 22.02 -1.17 -7.45
CA LEU A 201 22.72 -2.43 -7.30
C LEU A 201 22.81 -3.14 -8.63
N GLU A 202 23.85 -3.92 -8.86
CA GLU A 202 24.02 -4.74 -10.06
C GLU A 202 23.83 -6.22 -9.75
N PHE A 203 23.09 -6.92 -10.60
CA PHE A 203 22.86 -8.36 -10.52
C PHE A 203 23.06 -9.03 -11.87
N ASP A 204 23.72 -10.19 -11.86
CA ASP A 204 23.84 -11.06 -13.03
C ASP A 204 22.47 -11.69 -13.37
N ASN A 205 22.16 -11.77 -14.65
CA ASN A 205 20.87 -12.24 -15.16
C ASN A 205 21.02 -13.12 -16.42
N HIS A 206 22.04 -13.98 -16.44
CA HIS A 206 22.30 -14.87 -17.58
C HIS A 206 21.16 -15.87 -17.85
N ASP A 207 20.40 -16.24 -16.82
CA ASP A 207 19.25 -17.14 -16.94
C ASP A 207 17.95 -16.41 -17.34
N GLY A 208 17.98 -15.08 -17.49
CA GLY A 208 16.80 -14.27 -17.86
C GLY A 208 15.66 -14.27 -16.83
N LEU A 209 15.96 -14.65 -15.58
CA LEU A 209 14.97 -14.78 -14.51
C LEU A 209 14.56 -13.42 -13.92
N LEU A 210 15.48 -12.46 -13.91
CA LEU A 210 15.26 -11.11 -13.40
C LEU A 210 14.68 -10.24 -14.51
N LYS A 211 13.40 -9.91 -14.40
CA LYS A 211 12.71 -9.10 -15.40
C LYS A 211 12.55 -7.65 -14.91
N PRO A 212 13.00 -6.66 -15.69
CA PRO A 212 12.78 -5.25 -15.39
C PRO A 212 11.30 -4.93 -15.13
N GLY A 213 11.04 -4.01 -14.20
CA GLY A 213 9.72 -3.63 -13.70
C GLY A 213 9.21 -4.47 -12.53
N MET A 214 9.88 -5.57 -12.16
CA MET A 214 9.44 -6.42 -11.04
C MET A 214 9.91 -5.90 -9.69
N TYR A 215 9.10 -6.12 -8.65
CA TYR A 215 9.50 -5.87 -7.27
C TYR A 215 10.43 -6.96 -6.75
N ALA A 216 11.36 -6.56 -5.89
CA ALA A 216 12.28 -7.46 -5.23
C ALA A 216 12.54 -7.02 -3.78
N ASN A 217 12.84 -8.00 -2.93
CA ASN A 217 13.35 -7.77 -1.59
C ASN A 217 14.87 -7.78 -1.66
N VAL A 218 15.50 -6.68 -1.25
CA VAL A 218 16.95 -6.53 -1.24
C VAL A 218 17.41 -6.39 0.20
N GLU A 219 18.33 -7.25 0.59
CA GLU A 219 19.03 -7.25 1.87
C GLU A 219 20.47 -6.80 1.62
N LEU A 220 20.86 -5.70 2.26
CA LEU A 220 22.23 -5.22 2.22
C LEU A 220 23.00 -5.84 3.39
N GLU A 221 24.05 -6.61 3.08
CA GLU A 221 24.87 -7.21 4.14
C GLU A 221 25.74 -6.13 4.76
N ASN A 222 25.55 -5.87 6.06
CA ASN A 222 26.36 -4.91 6.78
C ASN A 222 27.22 -5.62 7.82
N ARG A 223 28.54 -5.47 7.73
CA ARG A 223 29.43 -5.89 8.81
C ARG A 223 29.59 -4.72 9.76
N LEU A 224 28.90 -4.78 10.89
CA LEU A 224 29.16 -3.86 12.00
C LEU A 224 30.63 -4.02 12.40
N ALA A 225 31.43 -2.99 12.15
CA ALA A 225 32.89 -3.03 12.24
C ALA A 225 33.44 -3.06 13.69
N ALA A 226 32.59 -3.23 14.70
CA ALA A 226 32.96 -3.16 16.12
C ALA A 226 32.28 -4.25 16.95
N GLU A 227 32.93 -4.68 18.04
CA GLU A 227 32.25 -5.35 19.14
C GLU A 227 31.19 -4.39 19.71
N ARG A 228 29.92 -4.74 19.56
CA ARG A 228 28.77 -3.95 20.01
C ARG A 228 27.98 -4.72 21.05
N VAL A 229 27.36 -3.99 21.97
CA VAL A 229 26.40 -4.57 22.91
C VAL A 229 25.10 -4.78 22.14
N LEU A 230 24.61 -6.01 22.14
CA LEU A 230 23.32 -6.37 21.57
C LEU A 230 22.34 -6.68 22.71
N ALA A 231 21.10 -6.25 22.55
CA ALA A 231 20.00 -6.65 23.41
C ALA A 231 18.83 -7.16 22.57
N PRO A 232 18.03 -8.14 23.05
CA PRO A 232 16.82 -8.57 22.36
C PRO A 232 15.86 -7.38 22.18
N ARG A 233 15.23 -7.23 21.00
CA ARG A 233 14.22 -6.18 20.74
C ARG A 233 13.11 -6.18 21.78
N SER A 234 12.75 -7.37 22.26
CA SER A 234 11.72 -7.59 23.28
C SER A 234 12.08 -7.06 24.66
N ALA A 235 13.34 -6.73 24.94
CA ALA A 235 13.79 -6.15 26.21
C ALA A 235 13.79 -4.61 26.23
N ILE A 236 13.42 -4.00 25.10
CA ILE A 236 13.46 -2.56 24.89
C ILE A 236 12.02 -2.07 24.78
N ILE A 237 11.63 -1.20 25.69
CA ILE A 237 10.43 -0.38 25.55
C ILE A 237 10.82 0.84 24.75
N ASP A 238 10.25 0.96 23.56
CA ASP A 238 10.44 2.11 22.69
C ASP A 238 9.08 2.78 22.49
N THR A 239 8.94 3.99 23.03
CA THR A 239 7.72 4.79 22.90
C THR A 239 7.84 5.84 21.78
N GLY A 240 8.87 5.76 20.95
CA GLY A 240 9.22 6.79 19.94
C GLY A 240 9.95 8.00 20.53
N GLU A 241 9.56 8.41 21.75
CA GLU A 241 10.18 9.52 22.48
C GLU A 241 11.25 9.07 23.48
N ARG A 242 11.10 7.86 24.03
CA ARG A 242 11.98 7.33 25.08
C ARG A 242 12.23 5.84 24.87
N GLN A 243 13.50 5.46 24.95
CA GLN A 243 13.96 4.08 24.83
C GLN A 243 14.50 3.62 26.17
N VAL A 244 13.85 2.63 26.78
CA VAL A 244 14.18 2.15 28.13
C VAL A 244 14.36 0.64 28.12
N ALA A 245 15.40 0.18 28.82
CA ALA A 245 15.57 -1.22 29.18
C ALA A 245 15.61 -1.34 30.72
N PHE A 246 15.04 -2.43 31.26
CA PHE A 246 15.10 -2.72 32.68
C PHE A 246 16.25 -3.67 32.97
N VAL A 247 17.26 -3.18 33.69
CA VAL A 247 18.41 -3.99 34.13
C VAL A 247 18.09 -4.65 35.46
N SER A 248 18.31 -5.96 35.56
CA SER A 248 18.19 -6.69 36.81
C SER A 248 19.44 -6.50 37.66
N LEU A 249 19.26 -5.97 38.87
CA LEU A 249 20.34 -5.80 39.85
C LEU A 249 20.48 -7.01 40.79
N GLY A 250 19.68 -8.06 40.59
CA GLY A 250 19.54 -9.18 41.52
C GLY A 250 18.51 -8.90 42.65
N ASP A 251 18.19 -9.94 43.42
CA ASP A 251 17.26 -9.87 44.57
C ASP A 251 15.88 -9.25 44.26
N GLY A 252 15.38 -9.46 43.04
CA GLY A 252 14.09 -8.91 42.59
C GLY A 252 14.08 -7.40 42.37
N LYS A 253 15.25 -6.75 42.31
CA LYS A 253 15.39 -5.32 42.04
C LYS A 253 15.66 -5.08 40.56
N PHE A 254 14.97 -4.10 40.00
CA PHE A 254 15.09 -3.69 38.61
C PHE A 254 15.36 -2.19 38.55
N GLU A 255 16.26 -1.81 37.66
CA GLU A 255 16.60 -0.42 37.41
C GLU A 255 16.19 -0.07 35.98
N PRO A 256 15.27 0.90 35.77
CA PRO A 256 15.01 1.45 34.44
C PRO A 256 16.24 2.22 33.99
N ARG A 257 16.73 1.93 32.78
CA ARG A 257 17.84 2.65 32.20
C ARG A 257 17.48 3.15 30.82
N ASP A 258 17.68 4.44 30.63
CA ASP A 258 17.56 5.05 29.32
C ASP A 258 18.68 4.51 28.43
N ILE A 259 18.29 4.06 27.24
CA ILE A 259 19.21 3.51 26.26
C ILE A 259 19.09 4.30 24.97
N ARG A 260 20.11 4.19 24.14
CA ARG A 260 20.05 4.65 22.75
C ARG A 260 20.27 3.46 21.85
N MET A 261 19.23 3.06 21.13
CA MET A 261 19.34 1.96 20.17
C MET A 261 20.00 2.41 18.87
N GLY A 262 20.68 1.47 18.23
CA GLY A 262 21.22 1.56 16.88
C GLY A 262 20.38 0.70 15.95
N ILE A 263 21.06 -0.02 15.06
CA ILE A 263 20.37 -0.84 14.06
C ILE A 263 19.82 -2.12 14.69
N GLU A 264 18.63 -2.51 14.25
CA GLU A 264 18.09 -3.84 14.50
C GLU A 264 18.62 -4.85 13.48
N THR A 265 19.11 -5.98 13.98
CA THR A 265 19.60 -7.11 13.19
C THR A 265 18.44 -7.99 12.73
N LEU A 266 18.65 -8.77 11.68
CA LEU A 266 17.68 -9.75 11.16
C LEU A 266 17.27 -10.82 12.19
N GLU A 267 18.08 -11.03 13.24
CA GLU A 267 17.83 -12.01 14.31
C GLU A 267 16.99 -11.41 15.46
N GLY A 268 16.43 -10.20 15.30
CA GLY A 268 15.64 -9.52 16.32
C GLY A 268 16.46 -9.02 17.52
N GLN A 269 17.78 -8.90 17.35
CA GLN A 269 18.68 -8.22 18.28
C GLN A 269 18.84 -6.77 17.86
N VAL A 270 18.94 -5.86 18.82
CA VAL A 270 19.12 -4.43 18.61
C VAL A 270 20.48 -4.01 19.13
N GLU A 271 21.22 -3.26 18.31
CA GLU A 271 22.47 -2.60 18.74
C GLU A 271 22.18 -1.58 19.83
N ILE A 272 22.96 -1.61 20.91
CA ILE A 272 22.89 -0.59 21.97
C ILE A 272 24.08 0.35 21.81
N LEU A 273 23.79 1.60 21.41
CA LEU A 273 24.78 2.66 21.24
C LEU A 273 25.16 3.31 22.57
N ASP A 274 24.24 3.34 23.53
CA ASP A 274 24.46 3.85 24.88
C ASP A 274 23.45 3.27 25.87
N GLY A 275 23.81 3.24 27.16
CA GLY A 275 22.92 2.88 28.26
C GLY A 275 22.99 1.43 28.77
N LEU A 276 23.56 0.48 28.01
CA LEU A 276 23.79 -0.89 28.51
C LEU A 276 25.24 -1.34 28.30
N ARG A 277 25.70 -2.22 29.19
CA ARG A 277 27.03 -2.83 29.12
C ARG A 277 26.92 -4.33 28.88
N ALA A 278 27.94 -4.88 28.21
CA ALA A 278 28.03 -6.31 28.00
C ALA A 278 28.01 -7.08 29.33
N GLY A 279 27.18 -8.13 29.41
CA GLY A 279 27.01 -8.97 30.60
C GLY A 279 25.92 -8.49 31.58
N GLU A 280 25.29 -7.34 31.36
CA GLU A 280 24.12 -6.93 32.13
C GLU A 280 22.88 -7.76 31.76
N MET A 281 22.11 -8.17 32.76
CA MET A 281 20.89 -8.94 32.57
C MET A 281 19.69 -8.00 32.39
N VAL A 282 19.03 -8.08 31.24
CA VAL A 282 17.86 -7.25 30.91
C VAL A 282 16.56 -8.05 30.94
N VAL A 283 15.46 -7.40 31.32
CA VAL A 283 14.13 -8.02 31.37
C VAL A 283 13.53 -8.14 29.98
N THR A 284 13.15 -9.34 29.55
CA THR A 284 12.55 -9.62 28.22
C THR A 284 11.04 -9.85 28.25
N SER A 285 10.43 -9.97 29.44
CA SER A 285 9.00 -10.22 29.62
C SER A 285 8.48 -9.55 30.90
N GLY A 286 7.23 -9.07 30.89
CA GLY A 286 6.62 -8.36 32.02
C GLY A 286 7.10 -6.91 32.20
N GLN A 287 7.86 -6.37 31.24
CA GLN A 287 8.44 -5.02 31.27
C GLN A 287 7.41 -3.89 31.44
N PHE A 288 6.21 -4.04 30.88
CA PHE A 288 5.13 -3.05 31.02
C PHE A 288 4.62 -2.90 32.46
N LEU A 289 4.59 -4.00 33.22
CA LEU A 289 4.19 -3.98 34.63
C LEU A 289 5.26 -3.28 35.48
N LEU A 290 6.54 -3.52 35.17
CA LEU A 290 7.67 -2.86 35.82
C LEU A 290 7.70 -1.35 35.53
N ASP A 291 7.41 -0.96 34.28
CA ASP A 291 7.30 0.45 33.88
C ASP A 291 6.13 1.17 34.57
N SER A 292 4.98 0.51 34.65
CA SER A 292 3.80 1.03 35.35
C SER A 292 4.08 1.26 36.83
N GLU A 293 4.72 0.30 37.52
CA GLU A 293 5.06 0.45 38.93
C GLU A 293 6.18 1.47 39.18
N ALA A 294 7.18 1.55 38.29
CA ALA A 294 8.24 2.55 38.37
C ALA A 294 7.68 3.98 38.24
N LYS A 295 6.78 4.22 37.27
CA LYS A 295 6.08 5.50 37.08
C LYS A 295 5.21 5.87 38.27
N ILE A 296 4.49 4.90 38.85
CA ILE A 296 3.68 5.12 40.06
C ILE A 296 4.58 5.52 41.23
N ARG A 297 5.69 4.81 41.47
CA ARG A 297 6.63 5.13 42.56
C ARG A 297 7.32 6.47 42.36
N GLU A 298 7.69 6.82 41.13
CA GLU A 298 8.28 8.10 40.78
C GLU A 298 7.29 9.26 41.02
N GLY A 299 6.04 9.10 40.56
CA GLY A 299 4.96 10.05 40.82
C GLY A 299 4.69 10.21 42.32
N LEU A 300 4.64 9.12 43.09
CA LEU A 300 4.46 9.15 44.53
C LEU A 300 5.64 9.84 45.25
N ALA A 301 6.87 9.57 44.82
CA ALA A 301 8.08 10.14 45.40
C ALA A 301 8.26 11.63 45.07
N LYS A 302 7.74 12.11 43.93
CA LYS A 302 7.64 13.54 43.59
C LYS A 302 6.56 14.23 44.43
N MET A 303 5.43 13.55 44.69
CA MET A 303 4.34 14.05 45.53
C MET A 303 4.73 14.20 47.01
N ILE A 304 5.54 13.28 47.55
CA ILE A 304 6.01 13.30 48.95
C ILE A 304 7.09 14.38 49.19
N ARG A 305 7.88 14.73 48.17
CA ARG A 305 9.02 15.67 48.33
C ARG A 305 8.65 17.15 48.20
N GLY A 306 7.44 17.49 47.77
CA GLY A 306 7.00 18.90 47.72
C GLY A 306 7.79 19.79 46.74
N ASP A 307 8.57 19.20 45.83
CA ASP A 307 9.34 19.91 44.81
C ASP A 307 8.49 20.10 43.55
N LEU A 308 7.69 21.17 43.52
CA LEU A 308 7.19 21.77 42.27
C LEU A 308 7.96 23.07 42.01
N ALA A 309 9.27 22.94 41.77
CA ALA A 309 10.07 24.00 41.18
C ALA A 309 11.42 23.45 40.69
N SER A 310 11.46 22.93 39.46
CA SER A 310 12.50 23.13 38.44
C SER A 310 12.45 22.01 37.40
N GLY A 311 12.67 22.41 36.14
CA GLY A 311 12.23 21.72 34.95
C GLY A 311 12.90 20.37 34.66
N GLN A 312 12.08 19.47 34.12
CA GLN A 312 12.39 18.63 32.96
C GLN A 312 11.08 17.94 32.56
N GLU A 313 10.52 18.37 31.43
CA GLU A 313 9.31 17.83 30.83
C GLU A 313 9.60 16.45 30.22
N ALA A 314 9.06 15.43 30.88
CA ALA A 314 8.62 14.23 30.21
C ALA A 314 7.29 14.57 29.52
N VAL A 315 7.28 14.61 28.19
CA VAL A 315 6.01 14.67 27.45
C VAL A 315 5.47 13.25 27.44
N VAL A 316 4.28 13.10 28.02
CA VAL A 316 3.46 11.91 27.91
C VAL A 316 2.41 12.29 26.88
N ALA A 317 2.34 11.55 25.78
CA ALA A 317 1.26 11.65 24.81
C ALA A 317 -0.09 11.70 25.53
N SER A 318 -0.68 12.90 25.52
CA SER A 318 -1.98 13.13 26.12
C SER A 318 -3.03 12.88 25.05
N ALA A 319 -3.84 11.85 25.28
CA ALA A 319 -5.14 11.73 24.63
C ALA A 319 -6.03 12.85 25.21
N GLY A 320 -5.91 14.07 24.69
CA GLY A 320 -6.90 15.13 24.89
C GLY A 320 -6.41 16.53 25.24
N ALA A 321 -5.11 16.82 25.31
CA ALA A 321 -4.61 18.17 25.51
C ALA A 321 -3.60 18.59 24.44
N SER A 322 -3.74 19.83 23.97
CA SER A 322 -2.77 20.51 23.11
C SER A 322 -1.43 20.64 23.85
N GLU A 323 -0.32 20.42 23.15
CA GLU A 323 1.04 20.66 23.67
C GLU A 323 1.28 22.16 23.91
N LEU A 324 0.60 23.02 23.16
CA LEU A 324 0.70 24.47 23.30
C LEU A 324 -0.35 25.04 24.27
N SER A 325 0.11 25.91 25.17
CA SER A 325 -0.74 26.73 26.05
C SER A 325 -1.46 27.84 25.28
N SER A 326 -0.83 28.36 24.22
CA SER A 326 -1.36 29.36 23.31
C SER A 326 -0.61 29.32 21.99
N LEU A 327 -1.29 29.65 20.89
CA LEU A 327 -0.72 29.76 19.56
C LEU A 327 -0.63 31.25 19.20
N PRO A 328 0.52 31.77 18.74
CA PRO A 328 0.65 33.18 18.36
C PRO A 328 -0.41 33.59 17.32
N ASP A 329 -0.91 34.83 17.39
CA ASP A 329 -2.04 35.31 16.57
C ASP A 329 -1.85 35.05 15.06
N ASP A 330 -0.63 35.25 14.54
CA ASP A 330 -0.31 35.01 13.14
C ASP A 330 -0.35 33.52 12.78
N ALA A 331 0.18 32.65 13.64
CA ALA A 331 0.13 31.19 13.47
C ALA A 331 -1.30 30.66 13.62
N ALA A 332 -2.06 31.18 14.58
CA ALA A 332 -3.48 30.87 14.76
C ALA A 332 -4.31 31.29 13.54
N THR A 333 -4.02 32.45 12.96
CA THR A 333 -4.66 32.92 11.73
C THR A 333 -4.32 32.01 10.55
N ALA A 334 -3.06 31.61 10.41
CA ALA A 334 -2.63 30.69 9.36
C ALA A 334 -3.29 29.31 9.50
N LEU A 335 -3.31 28.73 10.70
CA LEU A 335 -3.96 27.44 10.96
C LEU A 335 -5.48 27.50 10.72
N ARG A 336 -6.13 28.61 11.10
CA ARG A 336 -7.56 28.84 10.81
C ARG A 336 -7.85 28.85 9.30
N MET A 337 -7.00 29.50 8.50
CA MET A 337 -7.12 29.51 7.04
C MET A 337 -6.89 28.11 6.46
N LEU A 338 -5.85 27.42 6.92
CA LEU A 338 -5.54 26.04 6.53
C LEU A 338 -6.75 25.11 6.74
N LEU A 339 -7.34 25.14 7.94
CA LEU A 339 -8.50 24.32 8.28
C LEU A 339 -9.69 24.60 7.35
N GLY A 340 -9.97 25.87 7.04
CA GLY A 340 -11.05 26.25 6.14
C GLY A 340 -10.91 25.66 4.73
N ASP A 341 -9.72 25.79 4.13
CA ASP A 341 -9.46 25.20 2.81
C ASP A 341 -9.43 23.66 2.87
N TYR A 342 -8.88 23.07 3.94
CA TYR A 342 -8.90 21.62 4.16
C TYR A 342 -10.33 21.05 4.19
N PHE A 343 -11.24 21.66 4.95
CA PHE A 343 -12.62 21.20 5.01
C PHE A 343 -13.34 21.35 3.68
N THR A 344 -13.03 22.41 2.93
CA THR A 344 -13.59 22.59 1.58
C THR A 344 -13.13 21.48 0.64
N ILE A 345 -11.86 21.04 0.72
CA ILE A 345 -11.37 19.88 -0.03
C ILE A 345 -12.14 18.62 0.36
N GLY A 346 -12.29 18.36 1.67
CA GLY A 346 -13.04 17.20 2.17
C GLY A 346 -14.49 17.17 1.68
N ASP A 347 -15.18 18.31 1.72
CA ASP A 347 -16.56 18.44 1.26
C ASP A 347 -16.72 18.23 -0.25
N THR A 348 -15.76 18.72 -1.04
CA THR A 348 -15.71 18.52 -2.50
C THR A 348 -15.53 17.03 -2.83
N LEU A 349 -14.60 16.34 -2.15
CA LEU A 349 -14.38 14.90 -2.32
C LEU A 349 -15.57 14.06 -1.84
N ALA A 350 -16.22 14.47 -0.74
CA ALA A 350 -17.45 13.85 -0.26
C ALA A 350 -18.62 14.06 -1.24
N GLY A 351 -18.59 15.15 -2.02
CA GLY A 351 -19.54 15.42 -3.09
C GLY A 351 -19.26 14.70 -4.41
N ASP A 352 -18.33 13.74 -4.45
CA ASP A 352 -17.86 13.06 -5.66
C ASP A 352 -17.36 14.02 -6.76
N SER A 353 -16.71 15.11 -6.36
CA SER A 353 -16.09 16.09 -7.27
C SER A 353 -14.60 16.28 -6.98
N ALA A 354 -13.85 16.69 -8.00
CA ALA A 354 -12.46 17.15 -7.89
C ALA A 354 -12.30 18.62 -8.33
N ASP A 355 -13.42 19.32 -8.58
CA ASP A 355 -13.40 20.67 -9.12
C ASP A 355 -12.88 21.67 -8.07
N GLY A 356 -11.90 22.48 -8.46
CA GLY A 356 -11.33 23.54 -7.62
C GLY A 356 -10.43 23.05 -6.47
N LEU A 357 -10.12 21.75 -6.41
CA LEU A 357 -9.19 21.20 -5.42
C LEU A 357 -7.82 21.87 -5.47
N ASP A 358 -7.31 22.17 -6.67
CA ASP A 358 -6.02 22.82 -6.89
C ASP A 358 -5.90 24.19 -6.21
N THR A 359 -7.01 24.94 -6.17
CA THR A 359 -7.06 26.28 -5.58
C THR A 359 -6.99 26.19 -4.06
N HIS A 360 -7.79 25.32 -3.46
CA HIS A 360 -7.79 25.09 -2.02
C HIS A 360 -6.48 24.44 -1.55
N ALA A 361 -5.93 23.52 -2.33
CA ALA A 361 -4.66 22.88 -2.02
C ALA A 361 -3.48 23.87 -2.04
N ARG A 362 -3.46 24.81 -3.01
CA ARG A 362 -2.49 25.93 -2.99
C ARG A 362 -2.62 26.81 -1.76
N ASN A 363 -3.84 27.05 -1.29
CA ASN A 363 -4.07 27.84 -0.09
C ASN A 363 -3.62 27.12 1.17
N VAL A 364 -3.87 25.80 1.29
CA VAL A 364 -3.34 24.96 2.38
C VAL A 364 -1.82 25.04 2.42
N ALA A 365 -1.14 24.84 1.28
CA ALA A 365 0.32 24.89 1.22
C ALA A 365 0.87 26.28 1.64
N ARG A 366 0.22 27.36 1.21
CA ARG A 366 0.59 28.73 1.60
C ARG A 366 0.37 28.98 3.09
N ALA A 367 -0.74 28.52 3.64
CA ALA A 367 -1.06 28.67 5.04
C ALA A 367 -0.05 27.93 5.94
N VAL A 368 0.44 26.75 5.52
CA VAL A 368 1.56 26.10 6.20
C VAL A 368 2.83 26.94 6.14
N ASP A 369 3.20 27.48 4.97
CA ASP A 369 4.39 28.32 4.82
C ASP A 369 4.34 29.57 5.71
N ASP A 370 3.16 30.18 5.87
CA ASP A 370 2.96 31.33 6.74
C ASP A 370 3.00 30.94 8.22
N MET A 371 2.41 29.80 8.58
CA MET A 371 2.44 29.25 9.94
C MET A 371 3.87 28.93 10.41
N LEU A 372 4.67 28.27 9.57
CA LEU A 372 6.05 27.87 9.89
C LEU A 372 7.01 29.06 10.08
N ARG A 373 6.67 30.26 9.58
CA ARG A 373 7.47 31.48 9.77
C ARG A 373 7.27 32.12 11.13
N VAL A 374 6.24 31.73 11.87
CA VAL A 374 5.88 32.34 13.15
C VAL A 374 6.57 31.57 14.27
N PRO A 375 7.53 32.16 15.00
CA PRO A 375 8.18 31.50 16.11
C PRO A 375 7.19 31.31 17.27
N ILE A 376 7.19 30.13 17.89
CA ILE A 376 6.42 29.86 19.11
C ILE A 376 7.25 30.38 20.31
N PRO A 377 6.78 31.39 21.07
CA PRO A 377 7.59 32.02 22.12
C PRO A 377 8.01 31.08 23.25
N GLU A 378 7.15 30.12 23.60
CA GLU A 378 7.37 29.16 24.69
C GLU A 378 8.21 27.95 24.23
N ASP A 379 8.33 27.74 22.91
CA ASP A 379 9.05 26.60 22.34
C ASP A 379 9.54 26.90 20.91
N SER A 380 10.70 27.54 20.82
CA SER A 380 11.31 27.90 19.53
C SER A 380 11.59 26.72 18.58
N GLY A 381 11.57 25.48 19.09
CA GLY A 381 11.80 24.27 18.32
C GLY A 381 10.52 23.55 17.90
N PHE A 382 9.34 24.05 18.28
CA PHE A 382 8.05 23.37 18.10
C PHE A 382 7.85 22.88 16.66
N TRP A 383 7.89 23.79 15.68
CA TRP A 383 7.67 23.44 14.27
C TRP A 383 8.71 22.47 13.69
N ASN A 384 9.91 22.40 14.26
CA ASN A 384 10.96 21.48 13.80
C ASN A 384 10.76 20.05 14.32
N ARG A 385 9.94 19.85 15.36
CA ARG A 385 9.60 18.54 15.90
C ARG A 385 8.30 17.98 15.33
N HIS A 386 7.47 18.85 14.74
CA HIS A 386 6.20 18.52 14.09
C HIS A 386 6.38 18.46 12.57
N ASP A 387 7.00 17.38 12.08
CA ASP A 387 7.23 17.10 10.65
C ASP A 387 5.91 16.99 9.85
N GLU A 388 4.78 16.86 10.52
CA GLU A 388 3.42 16.88 9.98
C GLU A 388 3.19 18.14 9.15
N ALA A 389 3.70 19.30 9.56
CA ALA A 389 3.54 20.54 8.82
C ALA A 389 4.15 20.43 7.41
N ALA A 390 5.36 19.87 7.29
CA ALA A 390 6.00 19.61 6.01
C ALA A 390 5.21 18.59 5.18
N THR A 391 4.65 17.56 5.84
CA THR A 391 3.81 16.53 5.20
C THR A 391 2.52 17.12 4.64
N ILE A 392 1.79 17.95 5.41
CA ILE A 392 0.56 18.64 4.98
C ILE A 392 0.86 19.49 3.76
N ARG A 393 1.95 20.25 3.78
CA ARG A 393 2.38 21.07 2.65
C ARG A 393 2.70 20.21 1.42
N GLY A 394 3.44 19.12 1.60
CA GLY A 394 3.79 18.20 0.51
C GLY A 394 2.57 17.58 -0.13
N LYS A 395 1.64 17.07 0.67
CA LYS A 395 0.38 16.47 0.20
C LYS A 395 -0.56 17.50 -0.43
N ALA A 396 -0.58 18.73 0.07
CA ALA A 396 -1.32 19.80 -0.57
C ALA A 396 -0.74 20.14 -1.96
N LEU A 397 0.58 20.10 -2.13
CA LEU A 397 1.20 20.29 -3.45
C LEU A 397 0.95 19.10 -4.39
N GLU A 398 0.98 17.88 -3.87
CA GLU A 398 0.63 16.66 -4.62
C GLU A 398 -0.81 16.73 -5.15
N LEU A 399 -1.75 17.20 -4.31
CA LEU A 399 -3.16 17.34 -4.67
C LEU A 399 -3.44 18.33 -5.82
N ILE A 400 -2.52 19.27 -6.11
CA ILE A 400 -2.61 20.19 -7.24
C ILE A 400 -2.42 19.48 -8.58
N GLU A 401 -1.59 18.43 -8.61
CA GLU A 401 -1.19 17.72 -9.84
C GLU A 401 -2.12 16.56 -10.18
N VAL A 402 -3.02 16.21 -9.26
CA VAL A 402 -3.95 15.08 -9.42
C VAL A 402 -5.14 15.49 -10.29
N ASN A 403 -5.47 14.66 -11.28
CA ASN A 403 -6.57 14.90 -12.22
C ASN A 403 -7.74 13.92 -12.08
N ASP A 404 -7.66 12.99 -11.12
CA ASP A 404 -8.67 11.97 -10.87
C ASP A 404 -9.07 11.91 -9.39
N ILE A 405 -10.34 11.64 -9.14
CA ILE A 405 -10.91 11.68 -7.79
C ILE A 405 -10.38 10.56 -6.88
N GLU A 406 -10.01 9.41 -7.43
CA GLU A 406 -9.52 8.27 -6.65
C GLU A 406 -8.13 8.55 -6.08
N ALA A 407 -7.21 9.05 -6.91
CA ALA A 407 -5.91 9.53 -6.46
C ALA A 407 -6.05 10.73 -5.53
N ALA A 408 -7.01 11.64 -5.77
CA ALA A 408 -7.21 12.80 -4.91
C ALA A 408 -7.62 12.37 -3.50
N ARG A 409 -8.44 11.33 -3.37
CA ARG A 409 -8.82 10.72 -2.09
C ARG A 409 -7.65 10.05 -1.37
N LEU A 410 -6.74 9.41 -2.12
CA LEU A 410 -5.53 8.81 -1.54
C LEU A 410 -4.59 9.86 -0.96
N VAL A 411 -4.36 10.95 -1.71
CA VAL A 411 -3.54 12.08 -1.26
C VAL A 411 -4.21 12.79 -0.07
N PHE A 412 -5.53 12.97 -0.14
CA PHE A 412 -6.30 13.59 0.95
C PHE A 412 -6.29 12.76 2.23
N ALA A 413 -6.26 11.43 2.16
CA ALA A 413 -6.12 10.55 3.31
C ALA A 413 -4.80 10.81 4.05
N ASP A 414 -3.69 10.84 3.32
CA ASP A 414 -2.37 11.14 3.90
C ASP A 414 -2.33 12.56 4.50
N LEU A 415 -2.91 13.53 3.79
CA LEU A 415 -3.03 14.91 4.26
C LEU A 415 -3.83 15.00 5.57
N SER A 416 -4.92 14.24 5.67
CA SER A 416 -5.80 14.21 6.82
C SER A 416 -5.14 13.63 8.07
N VAL A 417 -4.36 12.56 7.92
CA VAL A 417 -3.59 11.96 9.03
C VAL A 417 -2.58 12.96 9.59
N ALA A 418 -1.82 13.63 8.72
CA ALA A 418 -0.85 14.63 9.12
C ALA A 418 -1.53 15.84 9.80
N LEU A 419 -2.66 16.30 9.27
CA LEU A 419 -3.39 17.42 9.85
C LEU A 419 -4.04 17.08 11.20
N SER A 420 -4.60 15.88 11.36
CA SER A 420 -5.08 15.39 12.66
C SER A 420 -3.96 15.43 13.69
N THR A 421 -2.80 14.87 13.36
CA THR A 421 -1.66 14.80 14.28
C THR A 421 -1.19 16.20 14.67
N LEU A 422 -1.05 17.11 13.70
CA LEU A 422 -0.66 18.49 13.98
C LEU A 422 -1.70 19.24 14.82
N THR A 423 -3.00 19.06 14.56
CA THR A 423 -4.07 19.73 15.30
C THR A 423 -4.27 19.16 16.69
N ARG A 424 -3.85 17.92 16.96
CA ARG A 424 -3.75 17.38 18.33
C ARG A 424 -2.62 18.03 19.11
N ALA A 425 -1.49 18.32 18.48
CA ALA A 425 -0.36 19.00 19.12
C ALA A 425 -0.61 20.50 19.33
N THR A 426 -1.17 21.18 18.32
CA THR A 426 -1.41 22.65 18.35
C THR A 426 -2.74 23.04 18.99
N GLY A 427 -3.70 22.12 19.03
CA GLY A 427 -5.11 22.42 19.27
C GLY A 427 -5.75 23.19 18.12
N ILE A 428 -7.09 23.22 18.10
CA ILE A 428 -7.84 24.11 17.23
C ILE A 428 -7.74 25.54 17.77
N PRO A 429 -7.34 26.55 16.96
CA PRO A 429 -7.33 27.93 17.42
C PRO A 429 -8.70 28.35 17.94
N SER A 430 -8.75 29.07 19.07
CA SER A 430 -10.01 29.60 19.63
C SER A 430 -10.73 30.58 18.69
N THR A 431 -10.03 31.07 17.65
CA THR A 431 -10.56 31.89 16.56
C THR A 431 -11.31 31.08 15.49
N TYR A 432 -11.34 29.74 15.58
CA TYR A 432 -12.15 28.88 14.74
C TYR A 432 -13.50 28.60 15.46
N ASP A 433 -14.59 29.15 14.93
CA ASP A 433 -15.89 29.25 15.62
C ASP A 433 -16.69 27.92 15.73
N ALA A 434 -16.07 26.77 15.43
CA ALA A 434 -16.74 25.48 15.44
C ALA A 434 -15.88 24.38 16.09
N GLU A 435 -16.54 23.47 16.79
CA GLU A 435 -15.93 22.24 17.30
C GLU A 435 -15.52 21.34 16.13
N VAL A 436 -14.27 20.88 16.13
CA VAL A 436 -13.71 19.99 15.09
C VAL A 436 -13.64 18.58 15.65
N HIS A 437 -14.18 17.64 14.88
CA HIS A 437 -14.15 16.22 15.19
C HIS A 437 -13.16 15.52 14.27
N GLU A 438 -12.47 14.52 14.82
CA GLU A 438 -11.77 13.50 14.05
C GLU A 438 -12.68 12.29 13.91
N LEU A 439 -12.82 11.80 12.68
CA LEU A 439 -13.59 10.60 12.35
C LEU A 439 -12.67 9.58 11.71
N HIS A 440 -12.99 8.30 11.88
CA HIS A 440 -12.24 7.18 11.32
C HIS A 440 -13.09 6.34 10.36
N CYS A 441 -12.51 5.96 9.22
CA CYS A 441 -13.09 5.07 8.23
C CYS A 441 -12.23 3.79 8.13
N PRO A 442 -12.70 2.65 8.66
CA PRO A 442 -11.91 1.42 8.72
C PRO A 442 -11.78 0.71 7.36
N MET A 443 -12.67 1.03 6.41
CA MET A 443 -12.74 0.39 5.10
C MET A 443 -11.83 1.05 4.06
N TYR A 444 -11.41 2.31 4.28
CA TYR A 444 -10.55 2.98 3.32
C TYR A 444 -9.10 2.56 3.58
N ARG A 445 -8.41 2.02 2.56
CA ARG A 445 -7.09 1.36 2.70
C ARG A 445 -7.11 0.16 3.66
N GLU A 446 -8.07 -0.74 3.44
CA GLU A 446 -8.19 -2.01 4.17
C GLU A 446 -6.86 -2.80 4.12
N GLY A 447 -6.30 -3.13 5.29
CA GLY A 447 -4.95 -3.70 5.46
C GLY A 447 -3.91 -2.72 6.03
N GLN A 448 -4.21 -1.42 6.07
CA GLN A 448 -3.37 -0.37 6.69
C GLN A 448 -4.00 0.25 7.95
N GLY A 449 -5.11 -0.30 8.42
CA GLY A 449 -5.79 0.15 9.64
C GLY A 449 -6.92 1.17 9.44
N GLY A 450 -7.21 1.59 8.20
CA GLY A 450 -8.23 2.59 7.89
C GLY A 450 -7.62 3.96 7.59
N SER A 451 -8.46 5.00 7.54
CA SER A 451 -7.99 6.40 7.46
C SER A 451 -8.88 7.32 8.28
N ILE A 452 -8.29 8.38 8.81
CA ILE A 452 -8.98 9.44 9.55
C ILE A 452 -9.20 10.69 8.71
N TRP A 453 -10.19 11.51 9.09
CA TRP A 453 -10.36 12.87 8.59
C TRP A 453 -10.92 13.79 9.67
N LEU A 454 -10.67 15.09 9.52
CA LEU A 454 -11.25 16.11 10.38
C LEU A 454 -12.49 16.71 9.74
N GLN A 455 -13.49 17.05 10.55
CA GLN A 455 -14.70 17.71 10.09
C GLN A 455 -15.27 18.63 11.18
N PRO A 456 -15.79 19.82 10.84
CA PRO A 456 -16.60 20.61 11.77
C PRO A 456 -17.83 19.83 12.23
N LYS A 457 -18.30 20.13 13.44
CA LYS A 457 -19.53 19.57 14.01
C LYS A 457 -20.71 19.74 13.04
N GLY A 458 -21.31 18.62 12.67
CA GLY A 458 -22.44 18.56 11.75
C GLY A 458 -22.74 17.13 11.30
N SER A 459 -23.53 16.99 10.25
CA SER A 459 -23.75 15.70 9.57
C SER A 459 -22.44 15.18 8.99
N VAL A 460 -22.16 13.89 9.17
CA VAL A 460 -20.92 13.28 8.68
C VAL A 460 -20.92 13.24 7.16
N ARG A 461 -19.79 13.60 6.55
CA ARG A 461 -19.56 13.60 5.11
C ARG A 461 -18.23 12.91 4.82
N ASN A 462 -18.28 11.61 4.56
CA ASN A 462 -17.10 10.79 4.31
C ASN A 462 -16.46 11.17 2.96
N PRO A 463 -15.22 11.71 2.96
CA PRO A 463 -14.55 12.17 1.74
C PRO A 463 -14.00 11.04 0.87
N PHE A 464 -13.85 9.83 1.43
CA PHE A 464 -13.21 8.70 0.78
C PHE A 464 -14.14 7.90 -0.12
N TYR A 465 -15.42 7.83 0.24
CA TYR A 465 -16.43 7.06 -0.50
C TYR A 465 -17.55 7.93 -1.07
N GLY A 466 -17.54 9.23 -0.81
CA GLY A 466 -18.46 10.19 -1.40
C GLY A 466 -19.93 9.86 -1.14
N ALA A 467 -20.79 10.11 -2.14
CA ALA A 467 -22.24 9.91 -2.04
C ALA A 467 -22.62 8.45 -1.73
N MET A 468 -21.74 7.48 -1.99
CA MET A 468 -22.02 6.08 -1.69
C MET A 468 -22.10 5.79 -0.18
N MET A 469 -21.29 6.47 0.64
CA MET A 469 -21.17 6.17 2.08
C MET A 469 -20.89 7.43 2.92
N LEU A 470 -21.62 8.53 2.67
CA LEU A 470 -21.42 9.83 3.35
C LEU A 470 -21.40 9.75 4.88
N GLU A 471 -22.24 8.91 5.48
CA GLU A 471 -22.38 8.84 6.94
C GLU A 471 -21.55 7.73 7.59
N CYS A 472 -20.68 7.05 6.83
CA CYS A 472 -19.90 5.91 7.31
C CYS A 472 -18.65 6.35 8.10
N PHE A 473 -18.59 5.99 9.38
CA PHE A 473 -17.43 6.07 10.28
C PHE A 473 -17.61 5.05 11.42
N ASP A 474 -16.54 4.64 12.10
CA ASP A 474 -16.59 3.74 13.26
C ASP A 474 -16.12 4.38 14.58
N GLU A 475 -15.21 5.36 14.52
CA GLU A 475 -14.77 6.14 15.67
C GLU A 475 -14.93 7.65 15.42
N ARG A 476 -15.26 8.38 16.49
CA ARG A 476 -15.37 9.85 16.48
C ARG A 476 -14.82 10.41 17.77
N SER A 477 -13.88 11.35 17.67
CA SER A 477 -13.31 12.06 18.82
C SER A 477 -13.27 13.57 18.56
N VAL A 478 -13.16 14.38 19.62
CA VAL A 478 -13.08 15.84 19.52
C VAL A 478 -11.61 16.27 19.58
N ILE A 479 -11.19 17.17 18.68
CA ILE A 479 -9.87 17.80 18.75
C ILE A 479 -9.92 18.94 19.78
N PRO A 480 -8.99 19.00 20.76
CA PRO A 480 -8.99 20.04 21.78
C PRO A 480 -8.74 21.43 21.16
N VAL A 481 -9.28 22.47 21.80
CA VAL A 481 -8.93 23.87 21.48
C VAL A 481 -7.52 24.17 22.03
N THR A 482 -6.74 25.00 21.34
CA THR A 482 -5.40 25.43 21.79
C THR A 482 -5.45 25.92 23.24
N GLY A 483 -4.58 25.40 24.10
CA GLY A 483 -4.51 25.77 25.51
C GLY A 483 -5.59 25.18 26.42
N ALA A 484 -6.50 24.35 25.90
CA ALA A 484 -7.48 23.66 26.73
C ALA A 484 -6.81 22.57 27.59
N THR A 485 -7.05 22.60 28.91
CA THR A 485 -6.69 21.47 29.78
C THR A 485 -7.66 20.31 29.55
N ALA A 486 -7.17 19.08 29.64
CA ALA A 486 -7.97 17.87 29.46
C ALA A 486 -9.26 17.95 30.29
N SER A 487 -10.39 18.12 29.61
CA SER A 487 -11.71 18.07 30.24
C SER A 487 -12.16 16.60 30.28
N PRO A 488 -12.66 16.09 31.40
CA PRO A 488 -13.30 14.78 31.40
C PRO A 488 -14.66 14.88 30.70
N SER A 489 -14.98 13.91 29.84
CA SER A 489 -16.25 13.70 29.09
C SER A 489 -16.19 14.20 27.62
N ALA A 490 -16.65 13.48 26.60
CA ALA A 490 -17.95 12.79 26.52
C ALA A 490 -17.98 11.53 25.65
N ALA A 491 -18.22 10.39 26.31
CA ALA A 491 -18.93 9.25 25.76
C ALA A 491 -20.29 9.21 26.48
N GLU A 492 -21.20 10.12 26.15
CA GLU A 492 -22.62 10.06 26.51
C GLU A 492 -23.38 11.27 25.93
N GLU A 493 -24.05 11.05 24.78
CA GLU A 493 -25.39 11.57 24.48
C GLU A 493 -25.86 10.99 23.13
N SER A 494 -26.41 9.77 23.20
CA SER A 494 -27.61 9.40 22.45
C SER A 494 -28.29 8.23 23.16
N SER A 495 -28.98 8.52 24.26
CA SER A 495 -30.12 7.73 24.74
C SER A 495 -31.29 7.91 23.76
N GLU A 496 -32.16 6.94 23.46
CA GLU A 496 -32.93 6.02 24.30
C GLU A 496 -33.41 4.77 23.49
N PRO A 497 -34.05 3.75 24.11
CA PRO A 497 -34.04 3.34 25.51
C PRO A 497 -33.45 1.94 25.70
N ASP A 498 -32.68 1.78 26.77
CA ASP A 498 -32.24 0.48 27.25
C ASP A 498 -33.36 -0.16 28.10
N ALA A 499 -33.76 -1.37 27.71
CA ALA A 499 -34.68 -2.20 28.48
C ALA A 499 -33.89 -3.28 29.21
N GLY A 500 -33.34 -2.90 30.36
CA GLY A 500 -33.07 -3.79 31.50
C GLY A 500 -31.94 -4.79 31.33
N ASP A 501 -30.71 -4.33 31.58
CA ASP A 501 -29.61 -5.23 31.96
C ASP A 501 -29.78 -5.69 33.42
N ALA A 502 -30.16 -6.95 33.58
CA ALA A 502 -30.04 -7.68 34.83
C ALA A 502 -28.87 -8.66 34.69
N ASP A 503 -27.82 -8.37 35.46
CA ASP A 503 -26.82 -9.30 36.01
C ASP A 503 -26.66 -10.62 35.24
N ARG A 504 -25.66 -10.67 34.34
CA ARG A 504 -25.11 -11.94 33.84
C ARG A 504 -23.60 -11.98 34.05
N THR A 505 -23.25 -12.42 35.25
CA THR A 505 -22.18 -13.41 35.45
C THR A 505 -22.17 -14.43 34.30
N ALA A 506 -20.97 -14.71 33.76
CA ALA A 506 -20.77 -15.70 32.71
C ALA A 506 -21.22 -17.09 33.20
N ILE A 507 -22.45 -17.47 32.85
CA ILE A 507 -22.97 -18.82 32.90
C ILE A 507 -22.91 -19.33 31.47
N THR A 508 -22.03 -20.28 31.20
CA THR A 508 -22.12 -21.10 29.98
C THR A 508 -23.51 -21.75 30.00
N PRO A 509 -24.42 -21.46 29.05
CA PRO A 509 -25.76 -22.03 29.13
C PRO A 509 -25.67 -23.55 29.01
N ALA A 510 -26.39 -24.26 29.88
CA ALA A 510 -26.42 -25.71 29.88
C ALA A 510 -26.99 -26.20 28.54
N THR A 511 -26.24 -27.06 27.84
CA THR A 511 -26.69 -27.68 26.58
C THR A 511 -28.01 -28.43 26.80
N ILE A 512 -29.01 -28.17 25.96
CA ILE A 512 -30.30 -28.89 25.99
C ILE A 512 -30.05 -30.33 25.54
N ALA A 513 -30.51 -31.31 26.35
CA ALA A 513 -30.47 -32.71 25.96
C ALA A 513 -31.50 -32.98 24.85
N ILE A 514 -31.03 -33.14 23.62
CA ILE A 514 -31.86 -33.39 22.44
C ILE A 514 -31.84 -34.86 22.02
N ASP A 515 -32.98 -35.39 21.58
CA ASP A 515 -33.08 -36.73 21.02
C ASP A 515 -32.68 -36.78 19.54
N SER A 516 -32.56 -37.98 18.97
CA SER A 516 -32.16 -38.16 17.58
C SER A 516 -33.15 -37.58 16.56
N ALA A 517 -34.43 -37.45 16.92
CA ALA A 517 -35.43 -36.86 16.03
C ALA A 517 -35.29 -35.34 15.98
N VAL A 518 -35.05 -34.70 17.13
CA VAL A 518 -34.75 -33.26 17.22
C VAL A 518 -33.42 -32.93 16.53
N GLN A 519 -32.37 -33.73 16.74
CA GLN A 519 -31.08 -33.54 16.08
C GLN A 519 -31.21 -33.57 14.55
N LEU A 520 -31.98 -34.52 14.00
CA LEU A 520 -32.21 -34.61 12.57
C LEU A 520 -32.88 -33.35 12.00
N GLN A 521 -33.78 -32.71 12.76
CA GLN A 521 -34.42 -31.46 12.34
C GLN A 521 -33.46 -30.26 12.46
N LEU A 522 -32.61 -30.20 13.49
CA LEU A 522 -31.58 -29.16 13.61
C LEU A 522 -30.62 -29.20 12.40
N ASP A 523 -30.21 -30.39 11.98
CA ASP A 523 -29.31 -30.58 10.83
C ASP A 523 -29.98 -30.17 9.51
N ALA A 524 -31.26 -30.50 9.35
CA ALA A 524 -32.05 -30.08 8.19
C ALA A 524 -32.25 -28.55 8.14
N ILE A 525 -32.54 -27.92 9.28
CA ILE A 525 -32.67 -26.47 9.41
C ILE A 525 -31.35 -25.77 9.09
N HIS A 526 -30.22 -26.27 9.61
CA HIS A 526 -28.90 -25.71 9.30
C HIS A 526 -28.61 -25.74 7.79
N THR A 527 -28.83 -26.88 7.14
CA THR A 527 -28.61 -27.03 5.70
C THR A 527 -29.51 -26.07 4.89
N ALA A 528 -30.78 -25.95 5.28
CA ALA A 528 -31.72 -25.03 4.63
C ALA A 528 -31.33 -23.56 4.87
N TYR A 529 -30.87 -23.20 6.07
CA TYR A 529 -30.43 -21.86 6.42
C TYR A 529 -29.18 -21.44 5.62
N VAL A 530 -28.18 -22.31 5.49
CA VAL A 530 -26.99 -22.04 4.66
C VAL A 530 -27.38 -21.87 3.18
N SER A 531 -28.31 -22.68 2.67
CA SER A 531 -28.83 -22.50 1.31
C SER A 531 -29.59 -21.18 1.15
N PHE A 532 -30.35 -20.74 2.16
CA PHE A 532 -31.04 -19.46 2.16
C PHE A 532 -30.02 -18.30 2.16
N HIS A 533 -29.00 -18.37 3.01
CA HIS A 533 -27.90 -17.42 3.05
C HIS A 533 -27.18 -17.30 1.70
N ASP A 534 -26.77 -18.41 1.10
CA ASP A 534 -26.05 -18.43 -0.19
C ASP A 534 -26.88 -17.79 -1.32
N LEU A 535 -28.17 -18.11 -1.42
CA LEU A 535 -29.08 -17.51 -2.40
C LEU A 535 -29.18 -15.98 -2.21
N LEU A 536 -29.26 -15.49 -0.97
CA LEU A 536 -29.32 -14.05 -0.69
C LEU A 536 -28.00 -13.31 -0.98
N THR A 537 -26.85 -13.99 -0.85
CA THR A 537 -25.56 -13.40 -1.24
C THR A 537 -25.43 -13.26 -2.76
N LYS A 538 -26.20 -14.04 -3.53
CA LYS A 538 -26.23 -14.03 -5.01
C LYS A 538 -27.39 -13.23 -5.60
N ASP A 539 -28.20 -12.58 -4.75
CA ASP A 539 -29.46 -11.92 -5.17
C ASP A 539 -30.45 -12.86 -5.89
N GLU A 540 -30.44 -14.15 -5.56
CA GLU A 540 -31.33 -15.15 -6.17
C GLU A 540 -32.56 -15.40 -5.29
N THR A 541 -33.75 -15.28 -5.86
CA THR A 541 -35.02 -15.59 -5.17
C THR A 541 -35.52 -17.02 -5.42
N ASP A 542 -35.03 -17.64 -6.49
CA ASP A 542 -35.37 -19.00 -6.89
C ASP A 542 -34.82 -20.03 -5.88
N GLY A 543 -35.70 -20.59 -5.06
CA GLY A 543 -35.35 -21.58 -4.05
C GLY A 543 -35.51 -21.11 -2.61
N LEU A 544 -35.64 -19.80 -2.36
CA LEU A 544 -35.83 -19.25 -1.01
C LEU A 544 -37.07 -19.83 -0.32
N ARG A 545 -38.19 -19.94 -1.04
CA ARG A 545 -39.44 -20.54 -0.52
C ARG A 545 -39.23 -21.98 -0.07
N ARG A 546 -38.48 -22.78 -0.83
CA ARG A 546 -38.19 -24.18 -0.48
C ARG A 546 -37.30 -24.28 0.77
N ALA A 547 -36.29 -23.42 0.88
CA ALA A 547 -35.46 -23.35 2.09
C ALA A 547 -36.31 -22.97 3.31
N LEU A 548 -37.18 -21.98 3.17
CA LEU A 548 -38.09 -21.52 4.23
C LEU A 548 -39.08 -22.60 4.68
N GLU A 549 -39.65 -23.37 3.73
CA GLU A 549 -40.55 -24.49 4.03
C GLU A 549 -39.86 -25.59 4.86
N VAL A 550 -38.58 -25.87 4.59
CA VAL A 550 -37.79 -26.82 5.40
C VAL A 550 -37.57 -26.28 6.81
N ILE A 551 -37.22 -24.98 6.94
CA ILE A 551 -37.02 -24.34 8.25
C ILE A 551 -38.33 -24.35 9.05
N ALA A 552 -39.46 -24.00 8.43
CA ALA A 552 -40.78 -24.02 9.05
C ALA A 552 -41.22 -25.44 9.45
N GLY A 553 -40.94 -26.44 8.61
CA GLY A 553 -41.23 -27.84 8.90
C GLY A 553 -40.49 -28.35 10.13
N GLY A 554 -39.19 -28.04 10.25
CA GLY A 554 -38.40 -28.36 11.44
C GLY A 554 -38.85 -27.60 12.69
N ALA A 555 -39.20 -26.32 12.55
CA ALA A 555 -39.74 -25.50 13.63
C ALA A 555 -41.03 -26.09 14.23
N ALA A 556 -41.92 -26.64 13.40
CA ALA A 556 -43.15 -27.28 13.86
C ALA A 556 -42.89 -28.52 14.73
N VAL A 557 -41.80 -29.26 14.46
CA VAL A 557 -41.37 -30.38 15.32
C VAL A 557 -40.92 -29.87 16.68
N PHE A 558 -40.14 -28.79 16.71
CA PHE A 558 -39.70 -28.16 17.96
C PHE A 558 -40.88 -27.63 18.78
N SER A 559 -41.89 -27.02 18.16
CA SER A 559 -43.11 -26.57 18.84
C SER A 559 -43.91 -27.70 19.50
N SER A 560 -43.65 -28.95 19.13
CA SER A 560 -44.24 -30.15 19.74
C SER A 560 -43.33 -30.87 20.74
N ALA A 561 -42.11 -30.36 20.96
CA ALA A 561 -41.14 -30.97 21.86
C ALA A 561 -41.60 -30.91 23.33
N ALA A 562 -41.15 -31.90 24.12
CA ALA A 562 -41.43 -31.96 25.55
C ALA A 562 -40.62 -30.91 26.36
N ASP A 563 -39.47 -30.50 25.82
CA ASP A 563 -38.62 -29.47 26.42
C ASP A 563 -39.23 -28.06 26.22
N PRO A 564 -39.49 -27.29 27.29
CA PRO A 564 -40.11 -25.98 27.20
C PRO A 564 -39.32 -24.93 26.41
N ASP A 565 -37.98 -24.98 26.48
CA ASP A 565 -37.12 -23.99 25.81
C ASP A 565 -37.08 -24.29 24.31
N LEU A 566 -36.93 -25.57 23.93
CA LEU A 566 -37.01 -25.99 22.54
C LEU A 566 -38.38 -25.69 21.92
N LYS A 567 -39.46 -25.86 22.69
CA LYS A 567 -40.81 -25.49 22.27
C LYS A 567 -40.94 -23.99 21.98
N ALA A 568 -40.41 -23.14 22.86
CA ALA A 568 -40.41 -21.69 22.67
C ALA A 568 -39.61 -21.26 21.43
N PHE A 569 -38.46 -21.89 21.17
CA PHE A 569 -37.70 -21.67 19.94
C PHE A 569 -38.48 -22.10 18.69
N GLY A 570 -39.16 -23.24 18.74
CA GLY A 570 -40.03 -23.70 17.64
C GLY A 570 -41.14 -22.71 17.30
N GLU A 571 -41.82 -22.15 18.29
CA GLU A 571 -42.89 -21.15 18.09
C GLU A 571 -42.35 -19.84 17.51
N ARG A 572 -41.20 -19.36 17.99
CA ARG A 572 -40.52 -18.16 17.46
C ARG A 572 -40.03 -18.37 16.03
N LEU A 573 -39.42 -19.53 15.74
CA LEU A 573 -38.92 -19.86 14.41
C LEU A 573 -40.07 -20.02 13.41
N THR A 574 -41.16 -20.68 13.83
CA THR A 574 -42.41 -20.77 13.06
C THR A 574 -42.92 -19.36 12.72
N THR A 575 -42.97 -18.45 13.69
CA THR A 575 -43.36 -17.04 13.46
C THR A 575 -42.44 -16.34 12.47
N ALA A 576 -41.12 -16.46 12.62
CA ALA A 576 -40.12 -15.85 11.74
C ALA A 576 -40.26 -16.32 10.28
N THR A 577 -40.76 -17.53 10.04
CA THR A 577 -40.91 -18.10 8.68
C THR A 577 -42.19 -17.69 7.93
N HIS A 578 -43.08 -16.89 8.50
CA HIS A 578 -44.37 -16.54 7.86
C HIS A 578 -44.30 -15.38 6.85
N GLY A 579 -43.14 -14.74 6.66
CA GLY A 579 -43.00 -13.61 5.75
C GLY A 579 -42.92 -14.01 4.26
N SER A 580 -43.13 -13.03 3.38
CA SER A 580 -42.95 -13.22 1.93
C SER A 580 -41.47 -13.30 1.57
N VAL A 581 -41.14 -14.13 0.57
CA VAL A 581 -39.81 -14.25 -0.03
C VAL A 581 -39.86 -14.07 -1.55
N ASP A 582 -40.93 -13.43 -2.05
CA ASP A 582 -41.13 -13.19 -3.48
C ASP A 582 -40.20 -12.11 -4.05
N ASP A 583 -39.64 -11.26 -3.18
CA ASP A 583 -38.66 -10.22 -3.50
C ASP A 583 -37.52 -10.21 -2.47
N LEU A 584 -36.38 -9.63 -2.86
CA LEU A 584 -35.16 -9.63 -2.04
C LEU A 584 -35.27 -8.83 -0.74
N GLU A 585 -36.07 -7.76 -0.71
CA GLU A 585 -36.23 -6.93 0.48
C GLU A 585 -37.01 -7.71 1.55
N SER A 586 -38.16 -8.26 1.16
CA SER A 586 -38.97 -9.12 2.01
C SER A 586 -38.20 -10.36 2.46
N ALA A 587 -37.44 -10.99 1.55
CA ALA A 587 -36.63 -12.16 1.87
C ALA A 587 -35.53 -11.87 2.89
N ARG A 588 -34.85 -10.72 2.78
CA ARG A 588 -33.83 -10.29 3.75
C ARG A 588 -34.42 -10.01 5.13
N ALA A 589 -35.61 -9.43 5.19
CA ALA A 589 -36.33 -9.21 6.45
C ALA A 589 -36.70 -10.55 7.13
N VAL A 590 -37.15 -11.54 6.35
CA VAL A 590 -37.40 -12.91 6.87
C VAL A 590 -36.10 -13.55 7.34
N PHE A 591 -35.02 -13.43 6.56
CA PHE A 591 -33.73 -14.01 6.89
C PHE A 591 -33.13 -13.42 8.18
N GLU A 592 -33.29 -12.12 8.45
CA GLU A 592 -32.91 -11.50 9.71
C GLU A 592 -33.64 -12.12 10.92
N GLN A 593 -34.95 -12.28 10.82
CA GLN A 593 -35.75 -12.86 11.91
C GLN A 593 -35.34 -14.31 12.17
N VAL A 594 -35.15 -15.09 11.11
CA VAL A 594 -34.69 -16.49 11.21
C VAL A 594 -33.28 -16.56 11.81
N SER A 595 -32.35 -15.72 11.34
CA SER A 595 -30.97 -15.67 11.84
C SER A 595 -30.91 -15.35 13.33
N THR A 596 -31.75 -14.43 13.79
CA THR A 596 -31.82 -14.03 15.21
C THR A 596 -32.21 -15.20 16.10
N VAL A 597 -33.26 -15.94 15.71
CA VAL A 597 -33.72 -17.11 16.48
C VAL A 597 -32.68 -18.24 16.45
N LEU A 598 -32.03 -18.47 15.31
CA LEU A 598 -31.03 -19.54 15.19
C LEU A 598 -29.73 -19.25 15.95
N MET A 599 -29.30 -17.99 16.05
CA MET A 599 -28.13 -17.61 16.87
C MET A 599 -28.30 -18.02 18.33
N GLU A 600 -29.50 -17.81 18.87
CA GLU A 600 -29.84 -18.21 20.24
C GLU A 600 -30.01 -19.73 20.37
N LEU A 601 -30.70 -20.37 19.42
CA LEU A 601 -30.95 -21.82 19.45
C LEU A 601 -29.65 -22.61 19.38
N TRP A 602 -28.73 -22.28 18.47
CA TRP A 602 -27.50 -23.06 18.28
C TRP A 602 -26.48 -22.86 19.40
N ALA A 603 -26.59 -21.80 20.21
CA ALA A 603 -25.79 -21.64 21.42
C ALA A 603 -26.14 -22.69 22.50
N VAL A 604 -27.36 -23.26 22.47
CA VAL A 604 -27.84 -24.22 23.48
C VAL A 604 -28.16 -25.61 22.91
N ALA A 605 -28.46 -25.71 21.62
CA ALA A 605 -28.76 -26.93 20.88
C ALA A 605 -28.18 -26.85 19.45
N PRO A 606 -26.86 -27.04 19.28
CA PRO A 606 -26.20 -26.90 17.99
C PRO A 606 -26.56 -28.05 17.01
N PRO A 607 -26.49 -27.80 15.69
CA PRO A 607 -26.52 -28.86 14.69
C PRO A 607 -25.33 -29.83 14.85
N SER A 608 -25.43 -31.01 14.26
CA SER A 608 -24.39 -32.02 14.37
C SER A 608 -23.11 -31.55 13.66
N THR A 609 -21.95 -31.90 14.22
CA THR A 609 -20.64 -31.57 13.63
C THR A 609 -20.41 -32.17 12.25
N SER A 610 -21.25 -33.15 11.84
CA SER A 610 -21.22 -33.74 10.51
C SER A 610 -21.75 -32.83 9.41
N VAL A 611 -22.70 -31.93 9.74
CA VAL A 611 -23.27 -30.95 8.80
C VAL A 611 -22.79 -29.53 9.06
N ALA A 612 -22.33 -29.25 10.28
CA ALA A 612 -21.87 -27.94 10.73
C ALA A 612 -20.54 -28.07 11.51
N PRO A 613 -19.40 -28.27 10.84
CA PRO A 613 -18.10 -28.40 11.51
C PRO A 613 -17.72 -27.16 12.33
N VAL A 614 -18.09 -25.98 11.83
CA VAL A 614 -17.97 -24.68 12.48
C VAL A 614 -19.06 -23.75 11.95
N VAL A 615 -19.64 -22.95 12.84
CA VAL A 615 -20.59 -21.89 12.51
C VAL A 615 -20.10 -20.59 13.13
N TYR A 616 -19.84 -19.59 12.30
CA TYR A 616 -19.41 -18.27 12.70
C TYR A 616 -20.61 -17.32 12.86
N GLN A 617 -20.58 -16.50 13.90
CA GLN A 617 -21.42 -15.31 13.98
C GLN A 617 -20.70 -14.15 13.31
N VAL A 618 -21.37 -13.50 12.37
CA VAL A 618 -20.84 -12.33 11.67
C VAL A 618 -21.75 -11.14 11.93
N TYR A 619 -21.15 -9.96 12.11
CA TYR A 619 -21.87 -8.69 12.22
C TYR A 619 -21.28 -7.67 11.25
N CYS A 620 -22.15 -7.04 10.43
CA CYS A 620 -21.77 -5.92 9.56
C CYS A 620 -22.31 -4.62 10.17
N PRO A 621 -21.43 -3.69 10.58
CA PRO A 621 -21.84 -2.42 11.18
C PRO A 621 -22.61 -1.52 10.20
N MET A 622 -22.40 -1.69 8.88
CA MET A 622 -23.06 -0.90 7.85
C MET A 622 -24.57 -1.17 7.75
N VAL A 623 -24.98 -2.43 7.80
CA VAL A 623 -26.40 -2.81 7.79
C VAL A 623 -26.99 -2.97 9.19
N LYS A 624 -26.13 -2.96 10.23
CA LYS A 624 -26.47 -3.22 11.64
C LYS A 624 -27.19 -4.56 11.83
N LYS A 625 -26.78 -5.59 11.07
CA LYS A 625 -27.36 -6.94 11.11
C LYS A 625 -26.29 -7.98 11.45
N SER A 626 -26.72 -9.02 12.14
CA SER A 626 -25.94 -10.22 12.42
C SER A 626 -26.51 -11.40 11.66
N TRP A 627 -25.64 -12.31 11.22
CA TRP A 627 -26.04 -13.58 10.62
C TRP A 627 -25.05 -14.69 10.97
N LEU A 628 -25.41 -15.92 10.60
CA LEU A 628 -24.58 -17.11 10.77
C LEU A 628 -24.06 -17.56 9.41
N GLN A 629 -22.83 -18.07 9.36
CA GLN A 629 -22.27 -18.67 8.15
C GLN A 629 -21.24 -19.75 8.50
N THR A 630 -20.96 -20.64 7.54
CA THR A 630 -20.02 -21.76 7.72
C THR A 630 -18.59 -21.44 7.28
N ASP A 631 -18.43 -20.51 6.32
CA ASP A 631 -17.11 -20.12 5.82
C ASP A 631 -16.47 -19.01 6.66
N ARG A 632 -15.14 -18.94 6.63
CA ARG A 632 -14.38 -17.88 7.32
C ARG A 632 -14.34 -16.58 6.50
N GLU A 633 -14.48 -16.67 5.18
CA GLU A 633 -14.63 -15.48 4.35
C GLU A 633 -16.04 -14.93 4.49
N VAL A 634 -16.16 -13.65 4.84
CA VAL A 634 -17.44 -12.99 5.06
C VAL A 634 -18.21 -12.90 3.74
N ALA A 635 -19.47 -13.35 3.77
CA ALA A 635 -20.40 -13.26 2.66
C ALA A 635 -21.71 -12.62 3.16
N ASN A 636 -21.91 -11.34 2.84
CA ASN A 636 -23.01 -10.53 3.37
C ASN A 636 -24.32 -10.77 2.60
N PRO A 637 -25.37 -11.32 3.24
CA PRO A 637 -26.65 -11.60 2.58
C PRO A 637 -27.55 -10.36 2.44
N TYR A 638 -27.22 -9.26 3.11
CA TYR A 638 -28.00 -8.02 3.13
C TYR A 638 -27.49 -6.99 2.11
N ALA A 639 -26.23 -7.13 1.68
CA ALA A 639 -25.56 -6.20 0.77
C ALA A 639 -24.65 -6.97 -0.21
N PRO A 640 -25.19 -7.43 -1.35
CA PRO A 640 -24.51 -8.28 -2.35
C PRO A 640 -23.43 -7.50 -3.13
N TYR A 641 -23.50 -6.17 -3.15
CA TYR A 641 -22.44 -5.29 -3.65
C TYR A 641 -21.34 -5.03 -2.59
N MET A 642 -21.54 -5.50 -1.36
CA MET A 642 -20.59 -5.45 -0.24
C MET A 642 -20.45 -6.83 0.40
N LEU A 643 -20.21 -7.87 -0.42
CA LEU A 643 -20.12 -9.26 0.06
C LEU A 643 -19.16 -9.42 1.24
N ARG A 644 -18.09 -8.64 1.29
CA ARG A 644 -17.09 -8.69 2.36
C ARG A 644 -17.38 -7.79 3.57
N CYS A 645 -18.48 -7.02 3.57
CA CYS A 645 -18.84 -6.24 4.76
C CYS A 645 -19.28 -7.17 5.88
N GLY A 646 -18.49 -7.21 6.94
CA GLY A 646 -18.79 -7.93 8.17
C GLY A 646 -17.51 -8.33 8.88
N SER A 647 -17.60 -8.57 10.18
CA SER A 647 -16.51 -9.15 10.97
C SER A 647 -17.03 -10.34 11.74
N ILE A 648 -16.25 -11.43 11.77
CA ILE A 648 -16.54 -12.59 12.61
C ILE A 648 -16.46 -12.14 14.08
N LYS A 649 -17.56 -12.29 14.80
CA LYS A 649 -17.66 -11.95 16.23
C LYS A 649 -17.34 -13.14 17.14
N GLY A 650 -17.52 -14.37 16.64
CA GLY A 650 -17.21 -15.58 17.39
C GLY A 650 -17.67 -16.85 16.68
N VAL A 651 -17.47 -17.98 17.35
CA VAL A 651 -17.98 -19.30 16.93
C VAL A 651 -19.21 -19.63 17.78
N VAL A 652 -20.33 -19.94 17.13
CA VAL A 652 -21.61 -20.27 17.79
C VAL A 652 -21.78 -21.78 17.94
N ALA A 653 -21.28 -22.56 16.99
CA ALA A 653 -21.33 -24.03 17.04
C ALA A 653 -20.09 -24.65 16.36
N GLY A 654 -19.70 -25.84 16.80
CA GLY A 654 -18.56 -26.58 16.24
C GLY A 654 -17.18 -26.07 16.73
N THR A 655 -16.11 -26.55 16.10
CA THR A 655 -14.72 -26.21 16.45
C THR A 655 -13.97 -25.76 15.22
N ALA A 656 -13.43 -24.53 15.24
CA ALA A 656 -12.64 -24.01 14.13
C ALA A 656 -11.36 -24.86 13.90
N PRO A 657 -11.03 -25.23 12.66
CA PRO A 657 -9.79 -25.94 12.35
C PRO A 657 -8.62 -24.99 12.64
N GLY A 658 -7.82 -25.31 13.67
CA GLY A 658 -6.67 -24.50 14.08
C GLY A 658 -6.61 -24.08 15.54
N GLY A 659 -7.55 -24.52 16.39
CA GLY A 659 -7.35 -24.64 17.85
C GLY A 659 -6.75 -23.42 18.56
N GLU A 660 -7.54 -22.36 18.71
CA GLU A 660 -7.50 -21.53 19.91
C GLU A 660 -8.93 -21.36 20.41
N SER A 661 -9.26 -22.10 21.46
CA SER A 661 -10.46 -21.87 22.27
C SER A 661 -10.31 -20.54 23.01
N ARG A 662 -11.32 -19.67 22.94
CA ARG A 662 -11.61 -18.71 24.01
C ARG A 662 -12.85 -19.15 24.74
#